data_AF-A0A2V7RMN4-F1
#
_entry.id   AF-A0A2V7RMN4-F1
#
_cell.length_a   1.000
_cell.length_b   1.000
_cell.length_c   1.000
_cell.angle_alpha   90.00
_cell.angle_beta   90.00
_cell.angle_gamma   90.00
#
_symmetry.space_group_name_H-M   'P 1'
#
loop_
_entity.id
_entity.type
_entity.pdbx_description
1 polymer ?
#
loop_
_entity_poly.entity_id
_entity_poly.type
_entity_poly.pdbx_seq_one_letter_code
_entity_poly.pdbx_strand_id
1 'polypeptide(L)'
;MRRGWGPAVAVAALSLAACGGEGRQPSHAAAAPPEPPSPSSPPFRNVATPTAYVGDAACAACHTSAAAVYRQHPMAQSFHQLTPPVAPLESPLYNAATGFSYTVLRVGSQWYQEEYLEGPAGKRLHDLRRRMDFVMGSGHVGRTYFTAQNGRLFQLPLTWYRQHGWDFSPGYEINNARFDRVLPDRCLACHGSYPRPIPFLEGKYAALPPGIGCERCHGPGALHVAERQAGGARRPAAGREYDNTIVNPARLPLERRLDVCEQCHVHTTVTVLREGRDAFSFLPSQPLSDQVAFFKVAGSIDIVSHADRLRQSACFIATRGTSRPLECATCHDPHQPPPALPERSRPCVTCHAAAALAQRLPPAARRDHIASADCVGCHMPRVRERVPHSVFTDHWIRVVTAPLPPQPPRRGAAPIEAYFERDRAGPEAAIYQGMGAVVYASLANDGRVLAKAAAALQGALGDDTTRGEAHFLLGLAYRQMGKTDAALRALEQAVRIDSNRPDRLQALARVYERAGRPAAAIAALYRRALELQPALAWIRADYADFLHAQGWELRADAESAYRTALAEQPSLDVAWFNLGVLLTEEGRLPAASDAFRNAVQLNPFLAEALSDLVEIGTTPHAVLTVRTLGAPLETMPVRARPPGAVQLVVTIVQGRPAAVFFNLPRRSSVEILEPDGTVVRALPAGDQSTLTWDLYTERGDPVAGGLYRVRVTRRGAAGQPETLQMFSIGIVRRPVG
;
A
#
# COMPACT_ATOMS: atom_id res chain seq x y z
N MET A 1 8.80 -38.37 -31.28
CA MET A 1 8.41 -39.52 -32.11
C MET A 1 7.87 -40.62 -31.20
N ARG A 2 6.63 -41.07 -31.46
CA ARG A 2 5.98 -42.40 -31.23
C ARG A 2 6.18 -43.08 -29.85
N ARG A 3 5.18 -43.15 -28.96
CA ARG A 3 3.96 -44.01 -28.88
C ARG A 3 4.19 -45.53 -28.73
N GLY A 4 3.53 -46.09 -27.70
CA GLY A 4 3.15 -47.50 -27.46
C GLY A 4 3.05 -47.71 -25.94
N TRP A 5 1.93 -47.94 -25.23
CA TRP A 5 0.67 -48.70 -25.40
C TRP A 5 0.86 -50.22 -25.51
N GLY A 6 0.53 -50.93 -24.42
CA GLY A 6 0.25 -52.38 -24.41
C GLY A 6 0.09 -52.95 -22.99
N PRO A 7 -0.75 -53.98 -22.73
CA PRO A 7 -1.71 -53.98 -21.62
C PRO A 7 -1.68 -55.21 -20.67
N ALA A 8 -2.58 -55.20 -19.67
CA ALA A 8 -3.13 -56.32 -18.88
C ALA A 8 -2.13 -57.00 -17.89
N VAL A 9 -2.50 -57.42 -16.67
CA VAL A 9 -3.54 -58.40 -16.31
C VAL A 9 -3.90 -58.24 -14.82
N ALA A 10 -5.17 -58.38 -14.49
CA ALA A 10 -5.68 -58.52 -13.13
C ALA A 10 -5.49 -59.96 -12.62
N VAL A 11 -5.01 -60.12 -11.38
CA VAL A 11 -5.19 -61.35 -10.60
C VAL A 11 -5.64 -60.97 -9.20
N ALA A 12 -6.83 -61.43 -8.84
CA ALA A 12 -7.38 -61.38 -7.50
C ALA A 12 -6.71 -62.42 -6.60
N ALA A 13 -6.44 -62.06 -5.35
CA ALA A 13 -6.28 -63.02 -4.27
C ALA A 13 -6.91 -62.43 -3.00
N LEU A 14 -8.02 -63.04 -2.59
CA LEU A 14 -8.66 -62.88 -1.29
C LEU A 14 -7.78 -63.50 -0.19
N SER A 15 -7.60 -62.76 0.91
CA SER A 15 -7.32 -63.35 2.23
C SER A 15 -8.06 -62.54 3.30
N LEU A 16 -8.92 -63.23 4.04
CA LEU A 16 -9.79 -62.73 5.10
C LEU A 16 -9.04 -62.44 6.41
N ALA A 17 -9.44 -61.30 7.02
CA ALA A 17 -9.72 -61.04 8.44
C ALA A 17 -8.69 -61.38 9.54
N ALA A 18 -8.28 -60.35 10.31
CA ALA A 18 -8.72 -60.20 11.70
C ALA A 18 -8.34 -58.82 12.31
N CYS A 19 -9.40 -58.11 12.73
CA CYS A 19 -9.58 -57.03 13.69
C CYS A 19 -8.40 -56.45 14.51
N GLY A 20 -8.35 -55.11 14.59
CA GLY A 20 -7.74 -54.43 15.74
C GLY A 20 -7.47 -52.93 15.60
N GLY A 21 -8.51 -52.08 15.69
CA GLY A 21 -8.38 -50.71 16.20
C GLY A 21 -7.93 -49.61 15.23
N GLU A 22 -8.74 -49.27 14.23
CA GLU A 22 -8.59 -48.00 13.52
C GLU A 22 -9.12 -46.84 14.38
N GLY A 23 -8.19 -45.99 14.83
CA GLY A 23 -8.48 -44.63 15.22
C GLY A 23 -9.07 -43.89 14.02
N ARG A 24 -10.36 -43.55 14.12
CA ARG A 24 -11.08 -42.66 13.21
C ARG A 24 -10.27 -41.37 13.01
N GLN A 25 -9.56 -41.26 11.89
CA GLN A 25 -9.15 -39.95 11.39
C GLN A 25 -10.44 -39.17 11.12
N PRO A 26 -10.61 -37.94 11.63
CA PRO A 26 -11.74 -37.13 11.24
C PRO A 26 -11.61 -36.81 9.75
N SER A 27 -12.49 -37.43 8.98
CA SER A 27 -12.76 -37.14 7.58
C SER A 27 -12.91 -35.65 7.37
N HIS A 28 -12.44 -35.16 6.21
CA HIS A 28 -12.78 -33.87 5.62
C HIS A 28 -14.10 -33.32 6.16
N ALA A 29 -14.03 -32.19 6.86
CA ALA A 29 -15.20 -31.48 7.35
C ALA A 29 -16.22 -31.38 6.20
N ALA A 30 -17.38 -32.00 6.38
CA ALA A 30 -18.51 -31.78 5.51
C ALA A 30 -18.70 -30.26 5.37
N ALA A 31 -18.83 -29.77 4.14
CA ALA A 31 -19.09 -28.36 3.88
C ALA A 31 -20.23 -27.91 4.79
N ALA A 32 -20.00 -26.83 5.55
CA ALA A 32 -21.03 -26.28 6.44
C ALA A 32 -22.29 -26.05 5.59
N PRO A 33 -23.48 -26.44 6.07
CA PRO A 33 -24.70 -26.24 5.31
C PRO A 33 -24.86 -24.75 4.96
N PRO A 34 -25.34 -24.44 3.73
CA PRO A 34 -25.42 -23.07 3.23
C PRO A 34 -26.11 -22.17 4.26
N GLU A 35 -25.62 -20.94 4.39
CA GLU A 35 -26.20 -19.97 5.31
C GLU A 35 -27.68 -19.73 4.93
N PRO A 36 -28.62 -19.87 5.88
CA PRO A 36 -30.01 -19.59 5.58
C PRO A 36 -30.17 -18.10 5.20
N PRO A 37 -31.13 -17.75 4.33
CA PRO A 37 -31.34 -16.37 3.94
C PRO A 37 -31.61 -15.51 5.18
N SER A 38 -30.82 -14.46 5.34
CA SER A 38 -30.96 -13.56 6.47
C SER A 38 -32.28 -12.80 6.38
N PRO A 39 -33.06 -12.69 7.46
CA PRO A 39 -34.22 -11.83 7.47
C PRO A 39 -33.81 -10.38 7.23
N SER A 40 -34.70 -9.60 6.61
CA SER A 40 -34.48 -8.18 6.39
C SER A 40 -34.36 -7.43 7.72
N SER A 41 -33.51 -6.41 7.76
CA SER A 41 -33.45 -5.50 8.92
C SER A 41 -34.78 -4.78 9.11
N PRO A 42 -35.16 -4.47 10.37
CA PRO A 42 -36.23 -3.52 10.62
C PRO A 42 -35.85 -2.14 10.04
N PRO A 43 -36.81 -1.35 9.54
CA PRO A 43 -36.51 -0.09 8.87
C PRO A 43 -35.93 0.94 9.84
N PHE A 44 -34.81 1.55 9.46
CA PHE A 44 -34.20 2.68 10.16
C PHE A 44 -34.11 3.87 9.21
N ARG A 45 -34.69 5.01 9.62
CA ARG A 45 -34.84 6.19 8.75
C ARG A 45 -33.51 6.89 8.49
N ASN A 46 -32.58 6.85 9.43
CA ASN A 46 -31.27 7.49 9.25
C ASN A 46 -30.39 6.84 8.17
N VAL A 47 -30.71 5.62 7.76
CA VAL A 47 -30.00 4.90 6.69
C VAL A 47 -30.87 4.68 5.44
N ALA A 48 -32.19 4.83 5.56
CA ALA A 48 -33.12 4.78 4.43
C ALA A 48 -33.17 6.10 3.63
N THR A 49 -32.90 7.23 4.28
CA THR A 49 -32.84 8.56 3.64
C THR A 49 -31.49 9.22 3.90
N PRO A 50 -30.95 10.01 2.95
CA PRO A 50 -29.73 10.76 3.15
C PRO A 50 -29.79 11.57 4.45
N THR A 51 -28.92 11.22 5.40
CA THR A 51 -28.88 11.82 6.74
C THR A 51 -27.45 12.23 7.04
N ALA A 52 -27.27 13.42 7.62
CA ALA A 52 -25.94 13.93 7.94
C ALA A 52 -25.36 13.28 9.22
N TYR A 53 -24.03 13.22 9.27
CA TYR A 53 -23.28 12.89 10.47
C TYR A 53 -23.20 14.11 11.39
N VAL A 54 -23.32 13.90 12.70
CA VAL A 54 -23.28 14.96 13.72
C VAL A 54 -22.02 14.94 14.58
N GLY A 55 -21.25 13.84 14.52
CA GLY A 55 -20.06 13.64 15.32
C GLY A 55 -20.34 13.27 16.78
N ASP A 56 -19.33 12.68 17.42
CA ASP A 56 -19.47 12.11 18.77
C ASP A 56 -19.79 13.14 19.85
N ALA A 57 -19.44 14.42 19.64
CA ALA A 57 -19.75 15.49 20.58
C ALA A 57 -21.27 15.68 20.75
N ALA A 58 -22.05 15.54 19.67
CA ALA A 58 -23.51 15.63 19.73
C ALA A 58 -24.10 14.46 20.52
N CYS A 59 -23.57 13.25 20.32
CA CYS A 59 -23.95 12.06 21.08
C CYS A 59 -23.62 12.24 22.58
N ALA A 60 -22.41 12.72 22.89
CA ALA A 60 -21.91 12.89 24.25
C ALA A 60 -22.71 13.92 25.06
N ALA A 61 -23.34 14.90 24.41
CA ALA A 61 -24.18 15.89 25.09
C ALA A 61 -25.40 15.28 25.79
N CYS A 62 -25.96 14.18 25.26
CA CYS A 62 -27.10 13.48 25.85
C CYS A 62 -26.70 12.14 26.51
N HIS A 63 -25.65 11.48 26.00
CA HIS A 63 -25.18 10.17 26.46
C HIS A 63 -23.85 10.27 27.23
N THR A 64 -23.78 11.20 28.19
CA THR A 64 -22.55 11.59 28.90
C THR A 64 -21.80 10.40 29.49
N SER A 65 -22.48 9.50 30.21
CA SER A 65 -21.86 8.33 30.84
C SER A 65 -21.31 7.34 29.81
N ALA A 66 -22.11 6.96 28.81
CA ALA A 66 -21.69 6.02 27.78
C ALA A 66 -20.52 6.56 26.96
N ALA A 67 -20.58 7.84 26.57
CA ALA A 67 -19.50 8.50 25.84
C ALA A 67 -18.23 8.65 26.69
N ALA A 68 -18.33 8.92 27.99
CA ALA A 68 -17.18 9.00 28.87
C ALA A 68 -16.42 7.67 28.99
N VAL A 69 -17.16 6.56 29.10
CA VAL A 69 -16.58 5.22 29.12
C VAL A 69 -16.00 4.84 27.76
N TYR A 70 -16.76 5.05 26.68
CA TYR A 70 -16.33 4.66 25.33
C TYR A 70 -15.06 5.38 24.87
N ARG A 71 -14.84 6.64 25.28
CA ARG A 71 -13.59 7.38 24.99
C ARG A 71 -12.31 6.69 25.50
N GLN A 72 -12.43 5.81 26.48
CA GLN A 72 -11.32 5.01 27.00
C GLN A 72 -11.16 3.68 26.23
N HIS A 73 -12.12 3.34 25.37
CA HIS A 73 -12.09 2.11 24.59
C HIS A 73 -11.01 2.17 23.51
N PRO A 74 -10.28 1.06 23.24
CA PRO A 74 -9.27 1.00 22.19
C PRO A 74 -9.77 1.41 20.79
N MET A 75 -11.05 1.19 20.49
CA MET A 75 -11.69 1.64 19.25
C MET A 75 -11.77 3.17 19.17
N ALA A 76 -12.15 3.87 20.24
CA ALA A 76 -12.15 5.34 20.24
C ALA A 76 -10.74 5.95 20.17
N GLN A 77 -9.71 5.16 20.49
CA GLN A 77 -8.30 5.56 20.45
C GLN A 77 -7.54 4.98 19.24
N SER A 78 -8.25 4.42 18.25
CA SER A 78 -7.61 3.74 17.11
C SER A 78 -6.92 4.70 16.13
N PHE A 79 -7.22 5.99 16.20
CA PHE A 79 -6.55 7.05 15.44
C PHE A 79 -6.66 8.38 16.19
N HIS A 80 -5.56 9.12 16.32
CA HIS A 80 -5.57 10.42 17.00
C HIS A 80 -4.35 11.28 16.60
N GLN A 81 -4.39 12.57 16.93
CA GLN A 81 -3.21 13.44 16.85
C GLN A 81 -2.11 12.91 17.77
N LEU A 82 -0.85 13.15 17.40
CA LEU A 82 0.29 12.69 18.19
C LEU A 82 0.19 13.16 19.65
N THR A 83 0.07 12.20 20.55
CA THR A 83 0.44 12.36 21.96
C THR A 83 1.91 11.99 22.10
N PRO A 84 2.68 12.59 23.03
CA PRO A 84 4.10 12.28 23.21
C PRO A 84 4.34 10.75 23.25
N PRO A 85 5.21 10.21 22.36
CA PRO A 85 5.50 8.79 22.32
C PRO A 85 6.22 8.34 23.59
N VAL A 86 6.22 7.03 23.81
CA VAL A 86 6.64 6.39 25.07
C VAL A 86 8.12 6.65 25.40
N ALA A 87 8.99 6.65 24.38
CA ALA A 87 10.42 6.91 24.50
C ALA A 87 11.06 7.16 23.11
N PRO A 88 12.22 7.85 23.01
CA PRO A 88 13.03 7.86 21.80
C PRO A 88 13.58 6.48 21.48
N LEU A 89 14.09 6.30 20.26
CA LEU A 89 14.73 5.06 19.86
C LEU A 89 16.22 5.11 20.25
N GLU A 90 16.64 4.21 21.13
CA GLU A 90 18.01 4.16 21.66
C GLU A 90 19.03 3.78 20.59
N SER A 91 18.69 2.79 19.74
CA SER A 91 19.55 2.27 18.68
C SER A 91 18.84 2.33 17.33
N PRO A 92 19.44 2.95 16.30
CA PRO A 92 18.85 3.02 14.97
C PRO A 92 18.55 1.65 14.36
N LEU A 93 17.46 1.54 13.59
CA LEU A 93 17.07 0.34 12.87
C LEU A 93 17.62 0.36 11.44
N TYR A 94 18.37 -0.66 11.07
CA TYR A 94 19.00 -0.77 9.75
C TYR A 94 18.18 -1.66 8.80
N ASN A 95 17.94 -1.18 7.58
CA ASN A 95 17.29 -1.94 6.52
C ASN A 95 18.32 -2.41 5.50
N ALA A 96 18.70 -3.69 5.56
CA ALA A 96 19.74 -4.25 4.69
C ALA A 96 19.42 -4.21 3.19
N ALA A 97 18.13 -4.22 2.80
CA ALA A 97 17.73 -4.21 1.39
C ALA A 97 17.96 -2.85 0.73
N THR A 98 17.89 -1.76 1.51
CA THR A 98 18.03 -0.38 1.01
C THR A 98 19.32 0.29 1.49
N GLY A 99 19.96 -0.21 2.54
CA GLY A 99 21.12 0.40 3.18
C GLY A 99 20.77 1.55 4.14
N PHE A 100 19.49 1.93 4.27
CA PHE A 100 19.10 3.01 5.18
C PHE A 100 19.05 2.57 6.64
N SER A 101 19.38 3.52 7.51
CA SER A 101 19.13 3.44 8.94
C SER A 101 18.04 4.43 9.35
N TYR A 102 17.28 4.08 10.37
CA TYR A 102 16.13 4.85 10.85
C TYR A 102 16.21 5.07 12.35
N THR A 103 15.91 6.28 12.80
CA THR A 103 15.84 6.62 14.22
C THR A 103 14.59 7.43 14.57
N VAL A 104 14.26 7.49 15.86
CA VAL A 104 13.20 8.32 16.43
C VAL A 104 13.82 9.28 17.42
N LEU A 105 13.67 10.57 17.15
CA LEU A 105 14.31 11.63 17.92
C LEU A 105 13.33 12.71 18.31
N ARG A 106 13.66 13.40 19.40
CA ARG A 106 12.91 14.56 19.91
C ARG A 106 13.73 15.82 19.69
N VAL A 107 13.16 16.81 19.02
CA VAL A 107 13.76 18.16 18.87
C VAL A 107 12.81 19.17 19.52
N GLY A 108 13.21 19.73 20.66
CA GLY A 108 12.33 20.57 21.48
C GLY A 108 11.09 19.81 21.97
N SER A 109 9.91 20.29 21.59
CA SER A 109 8.62 19.64 21.91
C SER A 109 8.13 18.66 20.84
N GLN A 110 8.79 18.62 19.68
CA GLN A 110 8.35 17.87 18.51
C GLN A 110 9.10 16.55 18.36
N TRP A 111 8.44 15.57 17.74
CA TRP A 111 8.98 14.25 17.50
C TRP A 111 9.13 13.99 16.02
N TYR A 112 10.20 13.29 15.67
CA TYR A 112 10.57 13.02 14.29
C TYR A 112 11.01 11.58 14.12
N GLN A 113 10.75 11.05 12.93
CA GLN A 113 11.51 9.94 12.40
C GLN A 113 12.54 10.49 11.42
N GLU A 114 13.75 9.97 11.50
CA GLU A 114 14.85 10.31 10.61
C GLU A 114 15.32 9.05 9.92
N GLU A 115 15.41 9.11 8.60
CA GLU A 115 16.11 8.14 7.76
C GLU A 115 17.49 8.72 7.44
N TYR A 116 18.51 7.88 7.36
CA TYR A 116 19.81 8.29 6.89
C TYR A 116 20.60 7.16 6.27
N LEU A 117 21.60 7.52 5.46
CA LEU A 117 22.60 6.59 4.92
C LEU A 117 23.98 6.98 5.46
N GLU A 118 24.72 6.00 5.98
CA GLU A 118 26.10 6.18 6.42
C GLU A 118 27.06 5.68 5.34
N GLY A 119 28.11 6.46 5.10
CA GLY A 119 29.20 6.12 4.20
C GLY A 119 30.48 5.71 4.94
N PRO A 120 31.60 5.63 4.20
CA PRO A 120 32.91 5.35 4.78
C PRO A 120 33.23 6.29 5.95
N ALA A 121 33.89 5.75 6.98
CA ALA A 121 34.24 6.47 8.21
C ALA A 121 33.04 7.07 9.00
N GLY A 122 31.82 6.57 8.78
CA GLY A 122 30.62 6.97 9.53
C GLY A 122 30.03 8.32 9.14
N LYS A 123 30.46 8.92 8.02
CA LYS A 123 29.90 10.19 7.55
C LYS A 123 28.50 9.97 6.96
N ARG A 124 27.57 10.86 7.31
CA ARG A 124 26.20 10.88 6.77
C ARG A 124 26.21 11.30 5.30
N LEU A 125 25.66 10.44 4.45
CA LEU A 125 25.48 10.67 3.00
C LEU A 125 24.12 11.27 2.69
N HIS A 126 23.16 10.96 3.52
CA HIS A 126 21.78 11.32 3.29
C HIS A 126 21.14 11.34 4.65
N ASP A 127 20.27 12.32 4.84
CA ASP A 127 19.36 12.36 5.96
C ASP A 127 18.04 12.93 5.49
N LEU A 128 16.95 12.32 5.93
CA LEU A 128 15.63 12.81 5.65
C LEU A 128 14.81 12.69 6.92
N ARG A 129 14.32 13.84 7.38
CA ARG A 129 13.56 13.93 8.61
C ARG A 129 12.10 14.27 8.32
N ARG A 130 11.18 13.59 9.01
CA ARG A 130 9.75 13.88 8.97
C ARG A 130 9.17 13.96 10.38
N ARG A 131 8.32 14.97 10.59
CA ARG A 131 7.62 15.18 11.87
C ARG A 131 6.56 14.10 12.04
N MET A 132 6.37 13.64 13.26
CA MET A 132 5.27 12.75 13.63
C MET A 132 4.06 13.63 13.99
N ASP A 133 2.95 13.45 13.28
CA ASP A 133 1.75 14.29 13.39
C ASP A 133 0.54 13.52 13.94
N PHE A 134 0.38 12.27 13.51
CA PHE A 134 -0.75 11.41 13.90
C PHE A 134 -0.29 10.02 14.30
N VAL A 135 -1.16 9.34 15.05
CA VAL A 135 -0.99 7.98 15.54
C VAL A 135 -2.18 7.14 15.09
N MET A 136 -1.89 5.95 14.55
CA MET A 136 -2.86 4.88 14.33
C MET A 136 -2.55 3.72 15.28
N GLY A 137 -3.59 3.27 15.97
CA GLY A 137 -3.51 2.24 17.00
C GLY A 137 -3.53 2.83 18.41
N SER A 138 -4.32 2.21 19.30
CA SER A 138 -4.47 2.61 20.70
C SER A 138 -3.22 2.39 21.57
N GLY A 139 -2.24 1.63 21.08
CA GLY A 139 -1.10 1.16 21.86
C GLY A 139 -1.33 -0.15 22.62
N HIS A 140 -2.49 -0.79 22.47
CA HIS A 140 -2.70 -2.16 22.99
C HIS A 140 -1.81 -3.19 22.29
N VAL A 141 -1.61 -3.04 20.98
CA VAL A 141 -0.69 -3.85 20.15
C VAL A 141 0.49 -2.99 19.73
N GLY A 142 0.22 -1.87 19.07
CA GLY A 142 1.23 -0.90 18.67
C GLY A 142 0.65 0.45 18.29
N ARG A 143 1.55 1.36 17.93
CA ARG A 143 1.29 2.73 17.48
C ARG A 143 2.12 2.98 16.21
N THR A 144 1.43 3.11 15.09
CA THR A 144 2.02 3.49 13.81
C THR A 144 1.85 5.00 13.63
N TYR A 145 2.87 5.67 13.12
CA TYR A 145 2.90 7.13 13.05
C TYR A 145 2.79 7.64 11.63
N PHE A 146 2.25 8.84 11.48
CA PHE A 146 2.03 9.48 10.20
C PHE A 146 2.50 10.93 10.23
N THR A 147 2.97 11.42 9.10
CA THR A 147 3.26 12.84 8.86
C THR A 147 2.22 13.46 7.93
N ALA A 148 1.96 14.75 8.09
CA ALA A 148 1.12 15.54 7.21
C ALA A 148 1.94 16.51 6.35
N GLN A 149 1.80 16.41 5.04
CA GLN A 149 2.39 17.34 4.07
C GLN A 149 1.28 17.90 3.17
N ASN A 150 1.07 19.22 3.18
CA ASN A 150 -0.02 19.88 2.45
C ASN A 150 -1.41 19.24 2.66
N GLY A 151 -1.67 18.79 3.90
CA GLY A 151 -2.91 18.13 4.30
C GLY A 151 -3.02 16.66 3.90
N ARG A 152 -2.04 16.10 3.19
CA ARG A 152 -1.96 14.68 2.83
C ARG A 152 -1.15 13.89 3.85
N LEU A 153 -1.65 12.72 4.25
CA LEU A 153 -1.04 11.88 5.28
C LEU A 153 -0.17 10.77 4.68
N PHE A 154 1.02 10.59 5.23
CA PHE A 154 1.98 9.56 4.85
C PHE A 154 2.40 8.75 6.08
N GLN A 155 2.34 7.42 5.97
CA GLN A 155 2.81 6.49 6.99
C GLN A 155 4.33 6.60 7.13
N LEU A 156 4.80 6.69 8.38
CA LEU A 156 6.21 6.73 8.70
C LEU A 156 6.82 5.32 8.82
N PRO A 157 8.13 5.15 8.55
CA PRO A 157 8.80 3.86 8.50
C PRO A 157 8.74 3.02 9.77
N LEU A 158 8.66 3.66 10.96
CA LEU A 158 8.75 2.96 12.24
C LEU A 158 7.42 2.97 13.00
N THR A 159 7.14 1.84 13.66
CA THR A 159 6.00 1.61 14.55
C THR A 159 6.52 1.20 15.93
N TRP A 160 5.87 1.67 16.98
CA TRP A 160 6.14 1.23 18.34
C TRP A 160 5.19 0.09 18.70
N TYR A 161 5.71 -1.08 19.07
CA TYR A 161 4.95 -2.25 19.48
C TYR A 161 5.07 -2.47 20.98
N ARG A 162 3.96 -2.73 21.66
CA ARG A 162 3.92 -2.82 23.14
C ARG A 162 4.83 -3.91 23.71
N GLN A 163 4.97 -5.03 23.00
CA GLN A 163 5.74 -6.20 23.47
C GLN A 163 7.17 -6.26 22.92
N HIS A 164 7.55 -5.33 22.03
CA HIS A 164 8.84 -5.37 21.33
C HIS A 164 9.61 -4.04 21.33
N GLY A 165 8.92 -2.91 21.51
CA GLY A 165 9.50 -1.58 21.31
C GLY A 165 9.39 -1.16 19.85
N TRP A 166 10.35 -0.35 19.39
CA TRP A 166 10.37 0.17 18.02
C TRP A 166 10.81 -0.90 17.02
N ASP A 167 10.06 -1.03 15.92
CA ASP A 167 10.49 -1.78 14.74
C ASP A 167 9.83 -1.18 13.48
N PHE A 168 10.13 -1.72 12.31
CA PHE A 168 9.53 -1.31 11.06
C PHE A 168 8.00 -1.43 11.08
N SER A 169 7.36 -0.43 10.49
CA SER A 169 5.95 -0.41 10.19
C SER A 169 5.58 -1.59 9.29
N PRO A 170 4.39 -2.20 9.43
CA PRO A 170 4.04 -3.41 8.70
C PRO A 170 4.22 -3.27 7.17
N GLY A 171 4.95 -4.21 6.57
CA GLY A 171 5.23 -4.25 5.14
C GLY A 171 6.49 -3.50 4.69
N TYR A 172 7.18 -2.76 5.57
CA TYR A 172 8.46 -2.11 5.25
C TYR A 172 9.62 -3.11 5.18
N GLU A 173 9.49 -4.25 5.83
CA GLU A 173 10.39 -5.39 5.73
C GLU A 173 10.35 -6.06 4.34
N ILE A 174 9.26 -5.87 3.59
CA ILE A 174 9.07 -6.41 2.24
C ILE A 174 9.33 -5.34 1.18
N ASN A 175 8.72 -4.16 1.35
CA ASN A 175 8.86 -3.04 0.43
C ASN A 175 8.93 -1.74 1.24
N ASN A 176 10.15 -1.27 1.43
CA ASN A 176 10.43 -0.04 2.14
C ASN A 176 10.11 1.17 1.26
N ALA A 177 8.93 1.75 1.50
CA ALA A 177 8.44 2.94 0.80
C ALA A 177 8.93 4.25 1.43
N ARG A 178 9.90 4.19 2.35
CA ARG A 178 10.51 5.35 3.01
C ARG A 178 9.44 6.28 3.58
N PHE A 179 9.42 7.56 3.21
CA PHE A 179 8.41 8.52 3.68
C PHE A 179 7.25 8.76 2.69
N ASP A 180 7.13 7.94 1.64
CA ASP A 180 6.21 8.17 0.52
C ASP A 180 4.97 7.27 0.55
N ARG A 181 4.81 6.42 1.57
CA ARG A 181 3.63 5.57 1.71
C ARG A 181 2.41 6.39 2.15
N VAL A 182 1.59 6.82 1.20
CA VAL A 182 0.31 7.50 1.45
C VAL A 182 -0.59 6.66 2.37
N LEU A 183 -1.29 7.29 3.30
CA LEU A 183 -2.34 6.67 4.11
C LEU A 183 -3.56 6.37 3.21
N PRO A 184 -3.89 5.10 2.95
CA PRO A 184 -5.06 4.80 2.12
C PRO A 184 -6.35 4.92 2.94
N ASP A 185 -7.45 5.29 2.28
CA ASP A 185 -8.76 5.49 2.93
C ASP A 185 -9.23 4.25 3.69
N ARG A 186 -8.92 3.05 3.17
CA ARG A 186 -9.22 1.77 3.81
C ARG A 186 -8.63 1.63 5.22
N CYS A 187 -7.49 2.26 5.50
CA CYS A 187 -6.91 2.22 6.84
C CYS A 187 -7.78 3.04 7.80
N LEU A 188 -8.29 4.20 7.37
CA LEU A 188 -9.22 4.99 8.18
C LEU A 188 -10.60 4.36 8.29
N ALA A 189 -11.06 3.61 7.29
CA ALA A 189 -12.33 2.88 7.40
C ALA A 189 -12.37 1.98 8.66
N CYS A 190 -11.22 1.41 9.06
CA CYS A 190 -11.12 0.57 10.25
C CYS A 190 -10.59 1.28 11.51
N HIS A 191 -10.02 2.48 11.37
CA HIS A 191 -9.34 3.19 12.47
C HIS A 191 -9.89 4.58 12.79
N GLY A 192 -10.76 5.12 11.97
CA GLY A 192 -11.36 6.44 12.13
C GLY A 192 -12.89 6.39 12.10
N SER A 193 -13.50 7.53 12.38
CA SER A 193 -14.95 7.70 12.31
C SER A 193 -15.33 7.91 10.84
N TYR A 194 -16.22 8.85 10.51
CA TYR A 194 -16.46 9.24 9.13
C TYR A 194 -15.60 10.46 8.76
N PRO A 195 -14.44 10.28 8.11
CA PRO A 195 -13.71 11.40 7.56
C PRO A 195 -14.46 11.98 6.36
N ARG A 196 -14.04 13.17 5.93
CA ARG A 196 -14.49 13.79 4.70
C ARG A 196 -13.33 13.80 3.70
N PRO A 197 -13.11 12.71 2.94
CA PRO A 197 -12.04 12.63 1.96
C PRO A 197 -12.24 13.70 0.87
N ILE A 198 -11.13 14.24 0.38
CA ILE A 198 -11.17 15.08 -0.82
C ILE A 198 -11.19 14.14 -2.04
N PRO A 199 -12.18 14.23 -2.94
CA PRO A 199 -12.31 13.30 -4.07
C PRO A 199 -11.01 13.15 -4.86
N PHE A 200 -10.63 11.90 -5.11
CA PHE A 200 -9.42 11.48 -5.86
C PHE A 200 -8.07 11.82 -5.19
N LEU A 201 -8.04 12.51 -4.05
CA LEU A 201 -6.80 12.84 -3.32
C LEU A 201 -6.64 11.93 -2.11
N GLU A 202 -6.29 10.66 -2.35
CA GLU A 202 -6.13 9.66 -1.27
C GLU A 202 -5.18 10.17 -0.18
N GLY A 203 -5.57 9.99 1.09
CA GLY A 203 -4.80 10.48 2.24
C GLY A 203 -4.99 11.96 2.56
N LYS A 204 -5.82 12.71 1.82
CA LYS A 204 -6.15 14.12 2.08
C LYS A 204 -7.62 14.26 2.45
N TYR A 205 -7.88 14.87 3.60
CA TYR A 205 -9.21 14.96 4.19
C TYR A 205 -9.56 16.39 4.55
N ALA A 206 -10.78 16.81 4.21
CA ALA A 206 -11.32 18.10 4.61
C ALA A 206 -11.86 18.09 6.06
N ALA A 207 -12.09 16.90 6.62
CA ALA A 207 -12.33 16.68 8.05
C ALA A 207 -11.85 15.27 8.42
N LEU A 208 -11.16 15.15 9.56
CA LEU A 208 -10.57 13.90 10.01
C LEU A 208 -10.81 13.69 11.52
N PRO A 209 -12.00 13.19 11.90
CA PRO A 209 -12.31 12.89 13.29
C PRO A 209 -11.44 11.74 13.83
N PRO A 210 -11.07 11.77 15.13
CA PRO A 210 -10.25 10.73 15.75
C PRO A 210 -11.06 9.46 16.00
N GLY A 211 -10.39 8.31 15.95
CA GLY A 211 -10.89 7.01 16.40
C GLY A 211 -12.17 6.54 15.74
N ILE A 212 -12.58 5.30 16.05
CA ILE A 212 -13.91 4.82 15.69
C ILE A 212 -14.92 5.51 16.62
N GLY A 213 -15.83 6.30 16.04
CA GLY A 213 -16.87 7.04 16.76
C GLY A 213 -18.21 6.31 16.84
N CYS A 214 -19.18 6.91 17.53
CA CYS A 214 -20.51 6.33 17.76
C CYS A 214 -21.23 6.00 16.44
N GLU A 215 -21.12 6.91 15.46
CA GLU A 215 -21.84 6.81 14.19
C GLU A 215 -21.32 5.66 13.30
N ARG A 216 -20.12 5.12 13.55
CA ARG A 216 -19.60 3.94 12.82
C ARG A 216 -20.42 2.67 13.07
N CYS A 217 -21.05 2.58 14.24
CA CYS A 217 -21.91 1.46 14.62
C CYS A 217 -23.41 1.79 14.50
N HIS A 218 -23.78 3.06 14.66
CA HIS A 218 -25.18 3.52 14.72
C HIS A 218 -25.67 4.23 13.45
N GLY A 219 -24.77 4.54 12.50
CA GLY A 219 -25.06 5.32 11.31
C GLY A 219 -25.17 6.83 11.60
N PRO A 220 -25.53 7.64 10.60
CA PRO A 220 -25.66 9.09 10.73
C PRO A 220 -26.71 9.48 11.78
N GLY A 221 -26.38 10.42 12.66
CA GLY A 221 -27.20 10.77 13.84
C GLY A 221 -28.10 11.99 13.70
N ALA A 222 -27.99 12.79 12.62
CA ALA A 222 -28.67 14.09 12.54
C ALA A 222 -30.19 14.02 12.72
N LEU A 223 -30.84 13.01 12.13
CA LEU A 223 -32.29 12.81 12.25
C LEU A 223 -32.68 12.58 13.72
N HIS A 224 -31.95 11.70 14.41
CA HIS A 224 -32.20 11.39 15.81
C HIS A 224 -32.02 12.61 16.70
N VAL A 225 -30.89 13.33 16.55
CA VAL A 225 -30.60 14.52 17.34
C VAL A 225 -31.70 15.58 17.15
N ALA A 226 -32.11 15.84 15.90
CA ALA A 226 -33.14 16.81 15.59
C ALA A 226 -34.50 16.46 16.24
N GLU A 227 -34.95 15.20 16.12
CA GLU A 227 -36.22 14.79 16.72
C GLU A 227 -36.20 14.85 18.26
N ARG A 228 -35.06 14.55 18.90
CA ARG A 228 -34.91 14.64 20.36
C ARG A 228 -34.89 16.09 20.85
N GLN A 229 -34.23 16.99 20.11
CA GLN A 229 -34.17 18.41 20.44
C GLN A 229 -35.52 19.11 20.24
N ALA A 230 -36.33 18.67 19.27
CA ALA A 230 -37.68 19.18 19.03
C ALA A 230 -38.73 18.74 20.08
N GLY A 231 -38.30 18.16 21.21
CA GLY A 231 -39.20 17.65 22.24
C GLY A 231 -39.77 16.26 21.94
N GLY A 232 -39.25 15.56 20.93
CA GLY A 232 -39.64 14.19 20.62
C GLY A 232 -39.42 13.26 21.82
N ALA A 233 -40.45 12.48 22.18
CA ALA A 233 -40.45 11.64 23.36
C ALA A 233 -39.22 10.71 23.41
N ARG A 234 -38.60 10.50 24.59
CA ARG A 234 -37.55 9.48 24.79
C ARG A 234 -37.99 8.07 24.39
N ARG A 235 -39.31 7.86 24.27
CA ARG A 235 -39.96 6.63 23.81
C ARG A 235 -40.35 6.79 22.33
N PRO A 236 -40.50 5.68 21.59
CA PRO A 236 -40.98 5.73 20.22
C PRO A 236 -42.26 6.56 20.09
N ALA A 237 -42.43 7.26 18.96
CA ALA A 237 -43.69 7.96 18.68
C ALA A 237 -44.89 6.99 18.80
N ALA A 238 -46.06 7.51 19.18
CA ALA A 238 -47.27 6.70 19.34
C ALA A 238 -47.52 5.83 18.09
N GLY A 239 -47.66 4.51 18.29
CA GLY A 239 -47.82 3.53 17.20
C GLY A 239 -46.52 2.89 16.67
N ARG A 240 -45.34 3.25 17.19
CA ARG A 240 -44.07 2.58 16.85
C ARG A 240 -43.58 1.69 18.00
N GLU A 241 -43.13 0.49 17.65
CA GLU A 241 -42.58 -0.48 18.61
C GLU A 241 -41.14 -0.10 19.08
N TYR A 242 -40.43 0.72 18.30
CA TYR A 242 -39.05 1.12 18.59
C TYR A 242 -38.65 2.47 17.98
N ASP A 243 -37.54 3.03 18.46
CA ASP A 243 -36.92 4.22 17.90
C ASP A 243 -36.21 3.86 16.59
N ASN A 244 -36.75 4.32 15.47
CA ASN A 244 -36.22 4.09 14.14
C ASN A 244 -35.46 5.29 13.56
N THR A 245 -35.16 6.30 14.39
CA THR A 245 -34.41 7.51 13.96
C THR A 245 -32.91 7.32 13.97
N ILE A 246 -32.41 6.26 14.60
CA ILE A 246 -31.01 5.84 14.63
C ILE A 246 -30.92 4.32 14.69
N VAL A 247 -29.92 3.72 14.05
CA VAL A 247 -29.76 2.26 14.08
C VAL A 247 -29.40 1.83 15.48
N ASN A 248 -30.15 0.87 16.03
CA ASN A 248 -29.76 0.15 17.24
C ASN A 248 -29.36 -1.27 16.84
N PRO A 249 -28.04 -1.61 16.86
CA PRO A 249 -27.55 -2.93 16.47
C PRO A 249 -28.26 -4.08 17.19
N ALA A 250 -28.67 -3.93 18.45
CA ALA A 250 -29.36 -4.99 19.19
C ALA A 250 -30.69 -5.44 18.57
N ARG A 251 -31.29 -4.60 17.70
CA ARG A 251 -32.54 -4.89 16.98
C ARG A 251 -32.33 -5.49 15.59
N LEU A 252 -31.08 -5.57 15.13
CA LEU A 252 -30.77 -6.15 13.83
C LEU A 252 -30.77 -7.69 13.91
N PRO A 253 -31.08 -8.36 12.79
CA PRO A 253 -30.87 -9.81 12.70
C PRO A 253 -29.37 -10.14 12.76
N LEU A 254 -29.05 -11.39 13.14
CA LEU A 254 -27.67 -11.83 13.44
C LEU A 254 -26.64 -11.38 12.39
N GLU A 255 -26.85 -11.67 11.11
CA GLU A 255 -25.88 -11.32 10.06
C GLU A 255 -25.66 -9.82 9.94
N ARG A 256 -26.71 -9.00 10.15
CA ARG A 256 -26.60 -7.53 10.13
C ARG A 256 -25.93 -6.98 11.39
N ARG A 257 -25.99 -7.69 12.52
CA ARG A 257 -25.20 -7.37 13.71
C ARG A 257 -23.72 -7.69 13.50
N LEU A 258 -23.43 -8.84 12.89
CA LEU A 258 -22.07 -9.23 12.54
C LEU A 258 -21.46 -8.25 11.52
N ASP A 259 -22.19 -7.86 10.48
CA ASP A 259 -21.72 -6.89 9.47
C ASP A 259 -21.19 -5.57 10.09
N VAL A 260 -21.82 -5.08 11.17
CA VAL A 260 -21.37 -3.88 11.90
C VAL A 260 -19.99 -4.07 12.53
N CYS A 261 -19.64 -5.28 12.94
CA CYS A 261 -18.32 -5.63 13.45
C CYS A 261 -17.35 -6.00 12.32
N GLU A 262 -17.83 -6.74 11.32
CA GLU A 262 -17.05 -7.33 10.23
C GLU A 262 -16.45 -6.26 9.30
N GLN A 263 -17.04 -5.08 9.20
CA GLN A 263 -16.44 -3.95 8.47
C GLN A 263 -15.01 -3.60 8.92
N CYS A 264 -14.64 -3.94 10.16
CA CYS A 264 -13.29 -3.73 10.71
C CYS A 264 -12.64 -5.03 11.21
N HIS A 265 -13.43 -6.01 11.67
CA HIS A 265 -12.99 -7.28 12.25
C HIS A 265 -13.09 -8.47 11.28
N VAL A 266 -13.03 -8.17 9.99
CA VAL A 266 -12.67 -9.09 8.91
C VAL A 266 -11.69 -8.35 8.01
N HIS A 267 -10.42 -8.75 8.06
CA HIS A 267 -9.44 -8.33 7.07
C HIS A 267 -9.00 -9.56 6.30
N THR A 268 -8.93 -9.40 4.99
CA THR A 268 -8.56 -10.46 4.07
C THR A 268 -7.41 -10.01 3.20
N THR A 269 -6.69 -10.98 2.65
CA THR A 269 -5.54 -10.73 1.77
C THR A 269 -5.88 -9.79 0.60
N VAL A 270 -7.09 -9.91 0.04
CA VAL A 270 -7.60 -8.98 -0.98
C VAL A 270 -9.00 -8.51 -0.61
N THR A 271 -9.23 -7.22 -0.84
CA THR A 271 -10.51 -6.54 -0.66
C THR A 271 -10.84 -5.80 -1.95
N VAL A 272 -12.04 -6.02 -2.49
CA VAL A 272 -12.52 -5.37 -3.72
C VAL A 272 -13.82 -4.63 -3.40
N LEU A 273 -13.83 -3.32 -3.56
CA LEU A 273 -15.04 -2.51 -3.40
C LEU A 273 -16.00 -2.80 -4.56
N ARG A 274 -17.31 -2.76 -4.29
CA ARG A 274 -18.33 -2.88 -5.33
C ARG A 274 -18.35 -1.63 -6.21
N GLU A 275 -18.83 -1.77 -7.44
CA GLU A 275 -18.96 -0.65 -8.38
C GLU A 275 -19.70 0.54 -7.73
N GLY A 276 -19.11 1.74 -7.83
CA GLY A 276 -19.66 2.97 -7.25
C GLY A 276 -19.58 3.08 -5.72
N ARG A 277 -18.89 2.16 -5.03
CA ARG A 277 -18.68 2.19 -3.57
C ARG A 277 -17.27 2.65 -3.22
N ASP A 278 -17.16 3.24 -2.04
CA ASP A 278 -15.91 3.65 -1.42
C ASP A 278 -15.71 3.01 -0.03
N ALA A 279 -14.58 3.31 0.62
CA ALA A 279 -14.22 2.75 1.91
C ALA A 279 -15.18 3.15 3.07
N PHE A 280 -16.07 4.13 2.86
CA PHE A 280 -16.97 4.67 3.87
C PHE A 280 -18.46 4.50 3.51
N SER A 281 -18.76 3.76 2.44
CA SER A 281 -20.12 3.59 1.90
C SER A 281 -21.03 2.68 2.75
N PHE A 282 -20.45 1.87 3.64
CA PHE A 282 -21.24 0.97 4.48
C PHE A 282 -22.05 1.73 5.53
N LEU A 283 -23.35 1.44 5.58
CA LEU A 283 -24.26 1.91 6.61
C LEU A 283 -24.76 0.73 7.45
N PRO A 284 -24.77 0.85 8.80
CA PRO A 284 -25.35 -0.16 9.68
C PRO A 284 -26.80 -0.51 9.27
N SER A 285 -27.18 -1.78 9.45
CA SER A 285 -28.42 -2.40 8.94
C SER A 285 -28.46 -2.78 7.46
N GLN A 286 -27.44 -2.44 6.66
CA GLN A 286 -27.31 -2.93 5.29
C GLN A 286 -26.38 -4.15 5.23
N PRO A 287 -26.47 -5.01 4.20
CA PRO A 287 -25.49 -6.07 4.00
C PRO A 287 -24.10 -5.50 3.69
N LEU A 288 -23.07 -5.93 4.41
CA LEU A 288 -21.69 -5.51 4.12
C LEU A 288 -21.24 -5.99 2.73
N SER A 289 -21.70 -7.17 2.32
CA SER A 289 -21.42 -7.78 1.02
C SER A 289 -21.96 -6.97 -0.19
N ASP A 290 -22.86 -6.02 0.03
CA ASP A 290 -23.34 -5.06 -0.98
C ASP A 290 -22.35 -3.91 -1.22
N GLN A 291 -21.36 -3.77 -0.34
CA GLN A 291 -20.35 -2.70 -0.39
C GLN A 291 -18.99 -3.23 -0.81
N VAL A 292 -18.67 -4.46 -0.42
CA VAL A 292 -17.33 -5.02 -0.57
C VAL A 292 -17.34 -6.54 -0.76
N ALA A 293 -16.36 -7.04 -1.50
CA ALA A 293 -16.01 -8.44 -1.62
C ALA A 293 -14.66 -8.70 -0.92
N PHE A 294 -14.64 -9.73 -0.07
CA PHE A 294 -13.46 -10.13 0.68
C PHE A 294 -12.93 -11.48 0.19
N PHE A 295 -11.62 -11.55 -0.07
CA PHE A 295 -10.93 -12.76 -0.52
C PHE A 295 -9.71 -13.04 0.35
N LYS A 296 -9.70 -14.19 1.02
CA LYS A 296 -8.61 -14.63 1.89
C LYS A 296 -7.83 -15.77 1.26
N VAL A 297 -6.60 -16.01 1.70
CA VAL A 297 -5.86 -17.21 1.30
C VAL A 297 -6.48 -18.40 2.02
N ALA A 298 -6.79 -19.47 1.28
CA ALA A 298 -7.42 -20.66 1.88
C ALA A 298 -6.58 -21.20 3.05
N GLY A 299 -7.23 -21.39 4.21
CA GLY A 299 -6.58 -21.86 5.43
C GLY A 299 -5.67 -20.85 6.14
N SER A 300 -5.58 -19.59 5.67
CA SER A 300 -4.86 -18.55 6.41
C SER A 300 -5.65 -18.07 7.62
N ILE A 301 -4.92 -17.60 8.63
CA ILE A 301 -5.46 -16.81 9.71
C ILE A 301 -4.91 -15.40 9.54
N ASP A 302 -5.72 -14.51 8.97
CA ASP A 302 -5.33 -13.12 8.66
C ASP A 302 -5.49 -12.21 9.91
N ILE A 303 -4.86 -11.02 9.87
CA ILE A 303 -5.04 -10.00 10.91
C ILE A 303 -6.53 -9.69 11.10
N VAL A 304 -6.94 -9.43 12.33
CA VAL A 304 -8.33 -9.13 12.71
C VAL A 304 -9.40 -10.12 12.20
N SER A 305 -9.08 -11.36 11.83
CA SER A 305 -10.01 -12.41 11.34
C SER A 305 -11.03 -12.95 12.37
N HIS A 306 -11.31 -12.21 13.44
CA HIS A 306 -12.11 -12.65 14.58
C HIS A 306 -13.47 -13.22 14.17
N ALA A 307 -14.19 -12.58 13.25
CA ALA A 307 -15.50 -13.06 12.81
C ALA A 307 -15.40 -14.33 11.95
N ASP A 308 -14.44 -14.39 11.02
CA ASP A 308 -14.16 -15.61 10.23
C ASP A 308 -13.85 -16.81 11.12
N ARG A 309 -13.06 -16.59 12.17
CA ARG A 309 -12.67 -17.62 13.13
C ARG A 309 -13.85 -18.01 14.03
N LEU A 310 -14.65 -17.04 14.48
CA LEU A 310 -15.86 -17.30 15.27
C LEU A 310 -16.86 -18.18 14.50
N ARG A 311 -17.09 -17.89 13.22
CA ARG A 311 -18.03 -18.65 12.35
C ARG A 311 -17.66 -20.13 12.20
N GLN A 312 -16.40 -20.50 12.41
CA GLN A 312 -15.93 -21.90 12.39
C GLN A 312 -16.23 -22.67 13.69
N SER A 313 -16.65 -21.98 14.75
CA SER A 313 -16.87 -22.59 16.06
C SER A 313 -18.17 -23.40 16.08
N ALA A 314 -18.11 -24.63 16.62
CA ALA A 314 -19.29 -25.49 16.72
C ALA A 314 -20.43 -24.84 17.52
N CYS A 315 -20.11 -24.06 18.55
CA CYS A 315 -21.09 -23.31 19.33
C CYS A 315 -21.77 -22.18 18.53
N PHE A 316 -21.05 -21.49 17.65
CA PHE A 316 -21.65 -20.51 16.74
C PHE A 316 -22.63 -21.19 15.79
N ILE A 317 -22.17 -22.25 15.10
CA ILE A 317 -22.97 -23.02 14.14
C ILE A 317 -24.24 -23.58 14.80
N ALA A 318 -24.13 -24.11 16.03
CA ALA A 318 -25.25 -24.69 16.75
C ALA A 318 -26.28 -23.66 17.23
N THR A 319 -25.87 -22.40 17.46
CA THR A 319 -26.74 -21.36 18.03
C THR A 319 -27.27 -20.37 17.00
N ARG A 320 -26.68 -20.27 15.80
CA ARG A 320 -27.02 -19.27 14.78
C ARG A 320 -28.50 -19.21 14.38
N GLY A 321 -29.22 -20.34 14.46
CA GLY A 321 -30.65 -20.44 14.15
C GLY A 321 -31.59 -20.37 15.36
N THR A 322 -31.07 -20.09 16.55
CA THR A 322 -31.85 -20.04 17.79
C THR A 322 -32.30 -18.62 18.12
N SER A 323 -33.18 -18.45 19.11
CA SER A 323 -33.58 -17.12 19.61
C SER A 323 -32.47 -16.36 20.36
N ARG A 324 -31.34 -17.02 20.66
CA ARG A 324 -30.17 -16.43 21.33
C ARG A 324 -28.88 -16.91 20.65
N PRO A 325 -28.61 -16.46 19.41
CA PRO A 325 -27.41 -16.86 18.69
C PRO A 325 -26.16 -16.29 19.37
N LEU A 326 -25.05 -17.05 19.29
CA LEU A 326 -23.73 -16.56 19.68
C LEU A 326 -23.24 -15.50 18.69
N GLU A 327 -22.73 -14.40 19.20
CA GLU A 327 -22.15 -13.31 18.40
C GLU A 327 -21.06 -12.57 19.19
N CYS A 328 -20.44 -11.55 18.57
CA CYS A 328 -19.41 -10.71 19.19
C CYS A 328 -19.91 -10.11 20.52
N ALA A 329 -21.13 -9.56 20.51
CA ALA A 329 -21.75 -8.91 21.66
C ALA A 329 -22.20 -9.86 22.78
N THR A 330 -22.20 -11.18 22.54
CA THR A 330 -22.44 -12.17 23.61
C THR A 330 -21.31 -12.16 24.64
N CYS A 331 -20.08 -11.91 24.19
CA CYS A 331 -18.87 -11.95 25.03
C CYS A 331 -18.25 -10.57 25.28
N HIS A 332 -18.45 -9.62 24.36
CA HIS A 332 -17.87 -8.28 24.43
C HIS A 332 -18.95 -7.21 24.51
N ASP A 333 -18.86 -6.29 25.46
CA ASP A 333 -19.63 -5.06 25.38
C ASP A 333 -18.86 -4.06 24.50
N PRO A 334 -19.42 -3.65 23.34
CA PRO A 334 -18.73 -2.75 22.42
C PRO A 334 -18.49 -1.35 22.99
N HIS A 335 -19.13 -0.99 24.12
CA HIS A 335 -18.96 0.29 24.78
C HIS A 335 -17.96 0.24 25.94
N GLN A 336 -17.59 -0.95 26.42
CA GLN A 336 -16.72 -1.14 27.59
C GLN A 336 -15.38 -1.72 27.19
N PRO A 337 -14.27 -1.33 27.84
CA PRO A 337 -13.00 -1.98 27.60
C PRO A 337 -13.09 -3.48 27.92
N PRO A 338 -12.34 -4.35 27.21
CA PRO A 338 -12.39 -5.79 27.45
C PRO A 338 -12.01 -6.12 28.90
N PRO A 339 -12.79 -6.97 29.60
CA PRO A 339 -12.50 -7.31 30.99
C PRO A 339 -11.21 -8.13 31.11
N ALA A 340 -10.61 -8.08 32.31
CA ALA A 340 -9.49 -8.94 32.67
C ALA A 340 -9.96 -10.40 32.91
N LEU A 341 -9.02 -11.33 33.02
CA LEU A 341 -9.33 -12.65 33.57
C LEU A 341 -9.57 -12.52 35.09
N PRO A 342 -10.48 -13.31 35.69
CA PRO A 342 -11.25 -14.42 35.10
C PRO A 342 -12.58 -14.02 34.44
N GLU A 343 -13.00 -12.75 34.56
CA GLU A 343 -14.31 -12.26 34.07
C GLU A 343 -14.52 -12.51 32.57
N ARG A 344 -13.44 -12.52 31.79
CA ARG A 344 -13.45 -12.87 30.36
C ARG A 344 -13.97 -14.27 30.05
N SER A 345 -13.89 -15.23 30.98
CA SER A 345 -14.40 -16.60 30.81
C SER A 345 -15.88 -16.74 31.19
N ARG A 346 -16.48 -15.71 31.83
CA ARG A 346 -17.86 -15.77 32.33
C ARG A 346 -18.92 -16.05 31.25
N PRO A 347 -18.82 -15.54 30.00
CA PRO A 347 -19.78 -15.88 28.94
C PRO A 347 -19.78 -17.37 28.58
N CYS A 348 -18.66 -18.09 28.75
CA CYS A 348 -18.59 -19.51 28.41
C CYS A 348 -19.52 -20.35 29.30
N VAL A 349 -19.53 -20.05 30.61
CA VAL A 349 -20.26 -20.84 31.61
C VAL A 349 -21.77 -20.61 31.58
N THR A 350 -22.28 -19.63 30.83
CA THR A 350 -23.74 -19.45 30.64
C THR A 350 -24.35 -20.56 29.80
N CYS A 351 -23.58 -21.13 28.87
CA CYS A 351 -23.97 -22.29 28.06
C CYS A 351 -23.28 -23.58 28.52
N HIS A 352 -22.10 -23.46 29.12
CA HIS A 352 -21.31 -24.57 29.67
C HIS A 352 -21.34 -24.58 31.20
N ALA A 353 -22.53 -24.62 31.79
CA ALA A 353 -22.67 -24.72 33.23
C ALA A 353 -22.04 -26.02 33.77
N ALA A 354 -21.60 -26.02 35.03
CA ALA A 354 -20.92 -27.15 35.65
C ALA A 354 -21.70 -28.47 35.52
N ALA A 355 -23.03 -28.43 35.64
CA ALA A 355 -23.89 -29.60 35.45
C ALA A 355 -23.84 -30.14 34.01
N ALA A 356 -23.87 -29.27 33.00
CA ALA A 356 -23.78 -29.66 31.59
C ALA A 356 -22.40 -30.21 31.25
N LEU A 357 -21.34 -29.63 31.82
CA LEU A 357 -19.97 -30.13 31.68
C LEU A 357 -19.79 -31.48 32.37
N ALA A 358 -20.37 -31.68 33.57
CA ALA A 358 -20.30 -32.95 34.28
C ALA A 358 -20.94 -34.10 33.49
N GLN A 359 -22.00 -33.84 32.73
CA GLN A 359 -22.62 -34.87 31.88
C GLN A 359 -21.77 -35.25 30.65
N ARG A 360 -20.91 -34.34 30.17
CA ARG A 360 -20.17 -34.53 28.91
C ARG A 360 -18.68 -34.85 29.10
N LEU A 361 -18.10 -34.52 30.25
CA LEU A 361 -16.68 -34.70 30.52
C LEU A 361 -16.43 -35.84 31.53
N PRO A 362 -15.38 -36.66 31.30
CA PRO A 362 -14.95 -37.66 32.29
C PRO A 362 -14.46 -36.97 33.57
N PRO A 363 -14.53 -37.63 34.74
CA PRO A 363 -14.13 -37.03 36.02
C PRO A 363 -12.74 -36.39 36.01
N ALA A 364 -11.77 -36.99 35.31
CA ALA A 364 -10.41 -36.48 35.20
C ALA A 364 -10.33 -35.08 34.57
N ALA A 365 -11.14 -34.80 33.54
CA ALA A 365 -11.17 -33.53 32.83
C ALA A 365 -12.01 -32.45 33.52
N ARG A 366 -12.91 -32.83 34.44
CA ARG A 366 -13.73 -31.87 35.22
C ARG A 366 -12.89 -31.01 36.16
N ARG A 367 -11.72 -31.51 36.59
CA ARG A 367 -10.78 -30.76 37.45
C ARG A 367 -10.28 -29.48 36.78
N ASP A 368 -10.14 -29.50 35.45
CA ASP A 368 -9.67 -28.36 34.66
C ASP A 368 -10.82 -27.44 34.21
N HIS A 369 -12.08 -27.79 34.52
CA HIS A 369 -13.30 -27.09 34.07
C HIS A 369 -14.13 -26.58 35.26
N ILE A 370 -13.45 -25.90 36.19
CA ILE A 370 -14.09 -25.20 37.31
C ILE A 370 -14.59 -23.81 36.89
N ALA A 371 -15.49 -23.20 37.67
CA ALA A 371 -16.09 -21.91 37.34
C ALA A 371 -15.08 -20.75 37.19
N SER A 372 -13.93 -20.84 37.84
CA SER A 372 -12.84 -19.85 37.78
C SER A 372 -11.77 -20.18 36.75
N ALA A 373 -11.94 -21.23 35.93
CA ALA A 373 -10.95 -21.65 34.95
C ALA A 373 -10.76 -20.61 33.83
N ASP A 374 -9.55 -20.54 33.29
CA ASP A 374 -9.27 -19.77 32.07
C ASP A 374 -9.70 -20.59 30.84
N CYS A 375 -10.99 -20.50 30.51
CA CYS A 375 -11.53 -21.13 29.30
C CYS A 375 -10.86 -20.57 28.03
N VAL A 376 -10.53 -19.27 28.02
CA VAL A 376 -9.98 -18.59 26.84
C VAL A 376 -8.57 -19.10 26.53
N GLY A 377 -7.72 -19.28 27.54
CA GLY A 377 -6.35 -19.76 27.36
C GLY A 377 -6.27 -21.10 26.61
N CYS A 378 -7.16 -22.04 26.94
CA CYS A 378 -7.16 -23.39 26.35
C CYS A 378 -8.02 -23.49 25.08
N HIS A 379 -9.17 -22.81 25.02
CA HIS A 379 -10.14 -22.97 23.92
C HIS A 379 -10.03 -21.91 22.81
N MET A 380 -9.29 -20.83 23.08
CA MET A 380 -9.09 -19.71 22.17
C MET A 380 -7.60 -19.27 22.23
N PRO A 381 -6.67 -20.15 21.85
CA PRO A 381 -5.25 -19.90 22.05
C PRO A 381 -4.80 -18.67 21.28
N ARG A 382 -3.73 -18.04 21.79
CA ARG A 382 -3.10 -16.91 21.10
C ARG A 382 -2.35 -17.38 19.86
N VAL A 383 -2.59 -16.70 18.75
CA VAL A 383 -1.93 -16.91 17.46
C VAL A 383 -1.02 -15.74 17.13
N ARG A 384 0.21 -16.08 16.72
CA ARG A 384 1.11 -15.10 16.09
C ARG A 384 0.67 -14.93 14.65
N GLU A 385 0.39 -13.70 14.26
CA GLU A 385 0.09 -13.36 12.87
C GLU A 385 1.37 -13.01 12.11
N ARG A 386 1.24 -12.70 10.82
CA ARG A 386 2.33 -12.22 9.97
C ARG A 386 2.63 -10.73 10.15
N VAL A 387 1.75 -9.94 10.76
CA VAL A 387 2.06 -8.57 11.15
C VAL A 387 3.11 -8.63 12.27
N PRO A 388 4.24 -7.91 12.10
CA PRO A 388 5.31 -7.92 13.07
C PRO A 388 4.79 -7.69 14.49
N HIS A 389 5.32 -8.48 15.43
CA HIS A 389 5.10 -8.31 16.88
C HIS A 389 3.64 -8.31 17.32
N SER A 390 2.74 -8.89 16.52
CA SER A 390 1.31 -8.93 16.79
C SER A 390 0.83 -10.33 17.13
N VAL A 391 0.18 -10.45 18.29
CA VAL A 391 -0.43 -11.68 18.78
C VAL A 391 -1.90 -11.40 19.09
N PHE A 392 -2.80 -12.26 18.62
CA PHE A 392 -4.23 -12.12 18.90
C PHE A 392 -4.85 -13.44 19.35
N THR A 393 -6.01 -13.37 19.99
CA THR A 393 -6.77 -14.53 20.46
C THR A 393 -7.49 -15.18 19.28
N ASP A 394 -7.26 -16.47 19.01
CA ASP A 394 -7.99 -17.21 17.98
C ASP A 394 -9.46 -17.37 18.38
N HIS A 395 -10.37 -16.79 17.61
CA HIS A 395 -11.81 -16.86 17.90
C HIS A 395 -12.47 -18.14 17.39
N TRP A 396 -11.71 -19.08 16.85
CA TRP A 396 -12.20 -20.43 16.57
C TRP A 396 -12.19 -21.27 17.84
N ILE A 397 -13.31 -21.23 18.57
CA ILE A 397 -13.50 -21.84 19.88
C ILE A 397 -13.52 -23.37 19.75
N ARG A 398 -12.46 -24.03 20.22
CA ARG A 398 -12.31 -25.50 20.18
C ARG A 398 -11.24 -25.97 21.15
N VAL A 399 -11.20 -27.27 21.44
CA VAL A 399 -10.06 -27.87 22.14
C VAL A 399 -8.88 -27.96 21.16
N VAL A 400 -7.75 -27.35 21.49
CA VAL A 400 -6.54 -27.40 20.67
C VAL A 400 -5.56 -28.39 21.29
N THR A 401 -5.46 -29.59 20.70
CA THR A 401 -4.63 -30.70 21.20
C THR A 401 -3.27 -30.82 20.51
N ALA A 402 -3.04 -30.07 19.43
CA ALA A 402 -1.80 -30.05 18.67
C ALA A 402 -1.41 -28.60 18.32
N PRO A 403 -0.11 -28.32 18.08
CA PRO A 403 0.34 -27.02 17.60
C PRO A 403 -0.41 -26.63 16.32
N LEU A 404 -0.72 -25.33 16.18
CA LEU A 404 -1.37 -24.82 14.98
C LEU A 404 -0.42 -24.95 13.79
N PRO A 405 -0.93 -25.35 12.60
CA PRO A 405 -0.11 -25.48 11.41
C PRO A 405 0.53 -24.13 11.03
N PRO A 406 1.70 -24.15 10.40
CA PRO A 406 2.34 -22.93 9.91
C PRO A 406 1.43 -22.24 8.88
N GLN A 407 1.41 -20.91 8.90
CA GLN A 407 0.57 -20.12 8.01
C GLN A 407 1.01 -20.25 6.54
N PRO A 408 0.09 -20.28 5.56
CA PRO A 408 0.40 -20.33 4.11
C PRO A 408 0.87 -18.95 3.57
N PRO A 409 1.89 -18.88 2.69
CA PRO A 409 2.54 -17.62 2.29
C PRO A 409 1.56 -16.57 1.71
N ARG A 410 1.82 -15.27 2.00
CA ARG A 410 0.99 -14.12 1.54
C ARG A 410 1.11 -13.81 0.05
N ARG A 411 2.13 -14.32 -0.62
CA ARG A 411 2.42 -14.08 -2.04
C ARG A 411 2.72 -15.41 -2.72
N GLY A 412 2.22 -15.57 -3.94
CA GLY A 412 2.38 -16.76 -4.75
C GLY A 412 1.05 -17.31 -5.26
N ALA A 413 1.07 -18.48 -5.90
CA ALA A 413 -0.09 -19.10 -6.53
C ALA A 413 -1.08 -19.79 -5.56
N ALA A 414 -1.03 -19.48 -4.25
CA ALA A 414 -1.97 -20.03 -3.29
C ALA A 414 -3.41 -19.60 -3.65
N PRO A 415 -4.40 -20.51 -3.62
CA PRO A 415 -5.77 -20.17 -3.96
C PRO A 415 -6.35 -19.20 -2.94
N ILE A 416 -7.04 -18.17 -3.45
CA ILE A 416 -7.88 -17.29 -2.64
C ILE A 416 -9.32 -17.78 -2.67
N GLU A 417 -10.04 -17.60 -1.57
CA GLU A 417 -11.45 -17.95 -1.42
C GLU A 417 -12.28 -16.75 -0.99
N ALA A 418 -13.49 -16.65 -1.54
CA ALA A 418 -14.44 -15.62 -1.19
C ALA A 418 -15.03 -15.86 0.20
N TYR A 419 -15.04 -14.80 1.01
CA TYR A 419 -15.60 -14.83 2.36
C TYR A 419 -17.14 -14.96 2.32
N PHE A 420 -17.81 -14.03 1.64
CA PHE A 420 -19.27 -14.01 1.54
C PHE A 420 -19.79 -15.04 0.54
N GLU A 421 -20.95 -15.63 0.85
CA GLU A 421 -21.62 -16.59 -0.06
C GLU A 421 -21.97 -15.95 -1.41
N ARG A 422 -22.35 -14.66 -1.41
CA ARG A 422 -22.59 -13.86 -2.63
C ARG A 422 -21.41 -13.89 -3.60
N ASP A 423 -20.19 -13.88 -3.08
CA ASP A 423 -18.97 -13.89 -3.88
C ASP A 423 -18.47 -15.30 -4.22
N ARG A 424 -19.05 -16.33 -3.59
CA ARG A 424 -18.80 -17.74 -3.93
C ARG A 424 -19.72 -18.24 -5.04
N ALA A 425 -21.02 -17.94 -4.93
CA ALA A 425 -22.05 -18.53 -5.77
C ALA A 425 -23.10 -17.54 -6.32
N GLY A 426 -22.99 -16.25 -6.01
CA GLY A 426 -23.91 -15.23 -6.52
C GLY A 426 -23.74 -14.93 -8.02
N PRO A 427 -24.66 -14.14 -8.60
CA PRO A 427 -24.68 -13.86 -10.04
C PRO A 427 -23.44 -13.13 -10.55
N GLU A 428 -22.78 -12.33 -9.69
CA GLU A 428 -21.57 -11.57 -10.02
C GLU A 428 -20.29 -12.26 -9.50
N ALA A 429 -20.39 -13.47 -8.92
CA ALA A 429 -19.28 -14.13 -8.23
C ALA A 429 -18.05 -14.27 -9.12
N ALA A 430 -18.22 -14.71 -10.38
CA ALA A 430 -17.12 -14.89 -11.31
C ALA A 430 -16.36 -13.59 -11.60
N ILE A 431 -17.06 -12.45 -11.71
CA ILE A 431 -16.45 -11.14 -11.96
C ILE A 431 -15.61 -10.73 -10.76
N TYR A 432 -16.18 -10.77 -9.55
CA TYR A 432 -15.46 -10.33 -8.36
C TYR A 432 -14.35 -11.29 -7.94
N GLN A 433 -14.51 -12.60 -8.16
CA GLN A 433 -13.41 -13.57 -8.03
C GLN A 433 -12.28 -13.26 -9.02
N GLY A 434 -12.61 -12.91 -10.27
CA GLY A 434 -11.65 -12.47 -11.27
C GLY A 434 -10.92 -11.20 -10.84
N MET A 435 -11.64 -10.18 -10.34
CA MET A 435 -11.05 -8.95 -9.80
C MET A 435 -10.12 -9.24 -8.63
N GLY A 436 -10.57 -10.06 -7.67
CA GLY A 436 -9.78 -10.48 -6.52
C GLY A 436 -8.49 -11.21 -6.93
N ALA A 437 -8.59 -12.10 -7.92
CA ALA A 437 -7.44 -12.83 -8.46
C ALA A 437 -6.45 -11.91 -9.18
N VAL A 438 -6.93 -10.92 -9.94
CA VAL A 438 -6.07 -9.92 -10.60
C VAL A 438 -5.31 -9.10 -9.56
N VAL A 439 -6.01 -8.57 -8.55
CA VAL A 439 -5.37 -7.78 -7.48
C VAL A 439 -4.33 -8.64 -6.75
N TYR A 440 -4.68 -9.87 -6.39
CA TYR A 440 -3.76 -10.78 -5.71
C TYR A 440 -2.50 -11.07 -6.54
N ALA A 441 -2.69 -11.38 -7.83
CA ALA A 441 -1.59 -11.70 -8.74
C ALA A 441 -0.68 -10.48 -9.04
N SER A 442 -1.27 -9.29 -9.20
CA SER A 442 -0.51 -8.05 -9.38
C SER A 442 0.39 -7.74 -8.18
N LEU A 443 -0.10 -7.96 -6.95
CA LEU A 443 0.69 -7.77 -5.73
C LEU A 443 1.83 -8.79 -5.57
N ALA A 444 1.69 -9.98 -6.15
CA ALA A 444 2.74 -11.00 -6.17
C ALA A 444 3.81 -10.74 -7.26
N ASN A 445 3.55 -9.85 -8.20
CA ASN A 445 4.39 -9.56 -9.37
C ASN A 445 4.74 -10.82 -10.21
N ASP A 446 3.82 -11.78 -10.27
CA ASP A 446 3.96 -13.00 -11.09
C ASP A 446 3.16 -12.84 -12.40
N GLY A 447 3.88 -12.58 -13.49
CA GLY A 447 3.26 -12.35 -14.80
C GLY A 447 2.44 -13.52 -15.34
N ARG A 448 2.76 -14.77 -14.97
CA ARG A 448 2.03 -15.96 -15.42
C ARG A 448 0.70 -16.08 -14.67
N VAL A 449 0.73 -15.91 -13.35
CA VAL A 449 -0.49 -15.93 -12.54
C VAL A 449 -1.39 -14.76 -12.91
N LEU A 450 -0.81 -13.58 -13.14
CA LEU A 450 -1.54 -12.38 -13.58
C LEU A 450 -2.21 -12.59 -14.95
N ALA A 451 -1.53 -13.24 -15.90
CA ALA A 451 -2.13 -13.57 -17.20
C ALA A 451 -3.35 -14.49 -17.08
N LYS A 452 -3.28 -15.50 -16.21
CA LYS A 452 -4.42 -16.41 -15.96
C LYS A 452 -5.58 -15.66 -15.29
N ALA A 453 -5.30 -14.83 -14.28
CA ALA A 453 -6.31 -14.04 -13.59
C ALA A 453 -7.00 -13.03 -14.52
N ALA A 454 -6.23 -12.32 -15.35
CA ALA A 454 -6.77 -11.39 -16.34
C ALA A 454 -7.65 -12.09 -17.38
N ALA A 455 -7.25 -13.27 -17.87
CA ALA A 455 -8.08 -14.07 -18.79
C ALA A 455 -9.39 -14.55 -18.15
N ALA A 456 -9.34 -14.97 -16.87
CA ALA A 456 -10.53 -15.37 -16.14
C ALA A 456 -11.49 -14.19 -15.93
N LEU A 457 -10.98 -13.01 -15.55
CA LEU A 457 -11.78 -11.79 -15.40
C LEU A 457 -12.37 -11.35 -16.74
N GLN A 458 -11.59 -11.38 -17.83
CA GLN A 458 -12.08 -11.06 -19.17
C GLN A 458 -13.23 -12.01 -19.59
N GLY A 459 -13.07 -13.31 -19.35
CA GLY A 459 -14.11 -14.30 -19.65
C GLY A 459 -15.36 -14.12 -18.78
N ALA A 460 -15.21 -13.76 -17.51
CA ALA A 460 -16.32 -13.49 -16.60
C ALA A 460 -17.08 -12.21 -16.96
N LEU A 461 -16.38 -11.19 -17.48
CA LEU A 461 -17.02 -9.98 -17.98
C LEU A 461 -17.80 -10.24 -19.27
N GLY A 462 -17.28 -11.06 -20.19
CA GLY A 462 -17.90 -11.26 -21.49
C GLY A 462 -18.15 -9.92 -22.19
N ASP A 463 -19.41 -9.64 -22.53
CA ASP A 463 -19.84 -8.37 -23.14
C ASP A 463 -20.39 -7.34 -22.11
N ASP A 464 -20.16 -7.55 -20.80
CA ASP A 464 -20.58 -6.61 -19.75
C ASP A 464 -19.88 -5.27 -19.92
N THR A 465 -20.68 -4.23 -20.16
CA THR A 465 -20.24 -2.85 -20.36
C THR A 465 -20.59 -1.93 -19.19
N THR A 466 -20.91 -2.49 -18.02
CA THR A 466 -21.36 -1.75 -16.82
C THR A 466 -20.34 -1.76 -15.67
N ARG A 467 -19.31 -2.62 -15.74
CA ARG A 467 -18.30 -2.80 -14.67
C ARG A 467 -17.03 -1.99 -14.90
N GLY A 468 -17.11 -0.69 -14.62
CA GLY A 468 -16.00 0.24 -14.80
C GLY A 468 -14.75 -0.17 -14.03
N GLU A 469 -14.89 -0.57 -12.77
CA GLU A 469 -13.76 -0.99 -11.93
C GLU A 469 -13.10 -2.28 -12.45
N ALA A 470 -13.89 -3.23 -12.92
CA ALA A 470 -13.37 -4.49 -13.46
C ALA A 470 -12.58 -4.27 -14.76
N HIS A 471 -13.11 -3.45 -15.68
CA HIS A 471 -12.40 -3.05 -16.91
C HIS A 471 -11.13 -2.26 -16.60
N PHE A 472 -11.15 -1.38 -15.59
CA PHE A 472 -9.97 -0.65 -15.15
C PHE A 472 -8.88 -1.59 -14.62
N LEU A 473 -9.22 -2.50 -13.70
CA LEU A 473 -8.29 -3.51 -13.17
C LEU A 473 -7.70 -4.39 -14.29
N LEU A 474 -8.54 -4.82 -15.24
CA LEU A 474 -8.11 -5.60 -16.39
C LEU A 474 -7.12 -4.82 -17.28
N GLY A 475 -7.40 -3.54 -17.51
CA GLY A 475 -6.51 -2.62 -18.24
C GLY A 475 -5.15 -2.44 -17.57
N LEU A 476 -5.13 -2.27 -16.23
CA LEU A 476 -3.90 -2.21 -15.46
C LEU A 476 -3.10 -3.52 -15.52
N ALA A 477 -3.78 -4.66 -15.43
CA ALA A 477 -3.16 -5.98 -15.56
C ALA A 477 -2.50 -6.18 -16.93
N TYR A 478 -3.20 -5.84 -18.02
CA TYR A 478 -2.63 -5.89 -19.37
C TYR A 478 -1.46 -4.94 -19.57
N ARG A 479 -1.52 -3.74 -18.99
CA ARG A 479 -0.40 -2.80 -19.01
C ARG A 479 0.83 -3.38 -18.28
N GLN A 480 0.64 -3.98 -17.11
CA GLN A 480 1.73 -4.64 -16.36
C GLN A 480 2.36 -5.80 -17.15
N MET A 481 1.56 -6.51 -17.95
CA MET A 481 2.04 -7.58 -18.83
C MET A 481 2.62 -7.09 -20.17
N GLY A 482 2.64 -5.78 -20.44
CA GLY A 482 3.09 -5.23 -21.72
C GLY A 482 2.15 -5.49 -22.90
N LYS A 483 0.90 -5.92 -22.66
CA LYS A 483 -0.10 -6.20 -23.69
C LYS A 483 -0.87 -4.93 -24.06
N THR A 484 -0.21 -4.03 -24.78
CA THR A 484 -0.70 -2.67 -25.09
C THR A 484 -2.11 -2.65 -25.68
N ASP A 485 -2.41 -3.42 -26.73
CA ASP A 485 -3.74 -3.39 -27.37
C ASP A 485 -4.87 -3.90 -26.47
N ALA A 486 -4.59 -4.90 -25.64
CA ALA A 486 -5.56 -5.40 -24.67
C ALA A 486 -5.81 -4.38 -23.55
N ALA A 487 -4.74 -3.70 -23.10
CA ALA A 487 -4.84 -2.62 -22.12
C ALA A 487 -5.66 -1.45 -22.67
N LEU A 488 -5.47 -1.06 -23.94
CA LEU A 488 -6.26 -0.02 -24.60
C LEU A 488 -7.75 -0.34 -24.57
N ARG A 489 -8.15 -1.51 -25.08
CA ARG A 489 -9.58 -1.89 -25.14
C ARG A 489 -10.24 -1.85 -23.77
N ALA A 490 -9.57 -2.40 -22.75
CA ALA A 490 -10.11 -2.44 -21.39
C ALA A 490 -10.17 -1.04 -20.74
N LEU A 491 -9.12 -0.22 -20.87
CA LEU A 491 -9.11 1.13 -20.30
C LEU A 491 -10.07 2.10 -21.02
N GLU A 492 -10.19 1.99 -22.35
CA GLU A 492 -11.20 2.75 -23.10
C GLU A 492 -12.61 2.38 -22.65
N GLN A 493 -12.88 1.09 -22.40
CA GLN A 493 -14.17 0.67 -21.85
C GLN A 493 -14.38 1.24 -20.44
N ALA A 494 -13.37 1.20 -19.57
CA ALA A 494 -13.45 1.76 -18.23
C ALA A 494 -13.74 3.27 -18.23
N VAL A 495 -13.15 4.02 -19.17
CA VAL A 495 -13.37 5.46 -19.37
C VAL A 495 -14.73 5.75 -20.03
N ARG A 496 -15.21 4.90 -20.94
CA ARG A 496 -16.57 5.01 -21.49
C ARG A 496 -17.65 4.83 -20.43
N ILE A 497 -17.43 3.94 -19.47
CA ILE A 497 -18.36 3.67 -18.37
C ILE A 497 -18.40 4.84 -17.39
N ASP A 498 -17.23 5.34 -16.99
CA ASP A 498 -17.12 6.51 -16.13
C ASP A 498 -15.94 7.38 -16.57
N SER A 499 -16.29 8.47 -17.26
CA SER A 499 -15.32 9.44 -17.78
C SER A 499 -14.88 10.47 -16.73
N ASN A 500 -15.41 10.41 -15.50
CA ASN A 500 -15.12 11.35 -14.41
C ASN A 500 -14.13 10.77 -13.39
N ARG A 501 -13.20 9.93 -13.86
CA ARG A 501 -12.18 9.24 -13.05
C ARG A 501 -10.77 9.62 -13.50
N PRO A 502 -10.08 10.55 -12.79
CA PRO A 502 -8.75 11.01 -13.17
C PRO A 502 -7.71 9.88 -13.29
N ASP A 503 -7.80 8.88 -12.41
CA ASP A 503 -6.97 7.66 -12.41
C ASP A 503 -7.15 6.82 -13.68
N ARG A 504 -8.39 6.67 -14.16
CA ARG A 504 -8.68 5.94 -15.41
C ARG A 504 -8.19 6.71 -16.64
N LEU A 505 -8.39 8.03 -16.65
CA LEU A 505 -7.93 8.92 -17.73
C LEU A 505 -6.41 8.93 -17.84
N GLN A 506 -5.69 9.05 -16.72
CA GLN A 506 -4.23 9.00 -16.68
C GLN A 506 -3.70 7.61 -17.08
N ALA A 507 -4.34 6.53 -16.61
CA ALA A 507 -3.95 5.19 -17.03
C ALA A 507 -4.10 5.00 -18.55
N LEU A 508 -5.19 5.51 -19.14
CA LEU A 508 -5.42 5.47 -20.58
C LEU A 508 -4.39 6.31 -21.36
N ALA A 509 -4.11 7.53 -20.91
CA ALA A 509 -3.09 8.41 -21.50
C ALA A 509 -1.73 7.71 -21.58
N ARG A 510 -1.28 7.10 -20.48
CA ARG A 510 -0.01 6.36 -20.43
C ARG A 510 0.06 5.14 -21.33
N VAL A 511 -1.09 4.55 -21.69
CA VAL A 511 -1.14 3.45 -22.67
C VAL A 511 -1.21 4.00 -24.09
N TYR A 512 -1.91 5.12 -24.30
CA TYR A 512 -1.93 5.85 -25.57
C TYR A 512 -0.53 6.30 -25.99
N GLU A 513 0.28 6.80 -25.05
CA GLU A 513 1.69 7.15 -25.27
C GLU A 513 2.50 5.96 -25.78
N ARG A 514 2.44 4.81 -25.10
CA ARG A 514 3.12 3.58 -25.53
C ARG A 514 2.64 3.05 -26.87
N ALA A 515 1.38 3.30 -27.19
CA ALA A 515 0.75 2.89 -28.44
C ALA A 515 0.92 3.90 -29.58
N GLY A 516 1.68 4.98 -29.38
CA GLY A 516 1.90 6.03 -30.38
C GLY A 516 0.61 6.70 -30.86
N ARG A 517 -0.41 6.82 -29.98
CA ARG A 517 -1.65 7.51 -30.33
C ARG A 517 -1.41 9.03 -30.48
N PRO A 518 -2.28 9.76 -31.20
CA PRO A 518 -2.08 11.18 -31.46
C PRO A 518 -1.87 12.00 -30.18
N ALA A 519 -0.85 12.86 -30.19
CA ALA A 519 -0.47 13.71 -29.05
C ALA A 519 -1.66 14.54 -28.50
N ALA A 520 -2.50 15.07 -29.39
CA ALA A 520 -3.69 15.83 -29.01
C ALA A 520 -4.68 15.01 -28.16
N ALA A 521 -4.83 13.71 -28.45
CA ALA A 521 -5.71 12.82 -27.69
C ALA A 521 -5.13 12.54 -26.30
N ILE A 522 -3.82 12.34 -26.19
CA ILE A 522 -3.12 12.14 -24.91
C ILE A 522 -3.24 13.41 -24.04
N ALA A 523 -2.96 14.57 -24.62
CA ALA A 523 -3.09 15.86 -23.92
C ALA A 523 -4.52 16.12 -23.42
N ALA A 524 -5.54 15.73 -24.20
CA ALA A 524 -6.93 15.87 -23.80
C ALA A 524 -7.27 15.01 -22.56
N LEU A 525 -6.74 13.78 -22.48
CA LEU A 525 -6.94 12.90 -21.32
C LEU A 525 -6.32 13.47 -20.05
N TYR A 526 -5.07 13.95 -20.13
CA TYR A 526 -4.40 14.59 -18.99
C TYR A 526 -5.10 15.87 -18.54
N ARG A 527 -5.47 16.76 -19.48
CA ARG A 527 -6.21 17.98 -19.16
C ARG A 527 -7.54 17.67 -18.50
N ARG A 528 -8.31 16.70 -19.03
CA ARG A 528 -9.58 16.29 -18.43
C ARG A 528 -9.40 15.75 -17.01
N ALA A 529 -8.36 14.96 -16.77
CA ALA A 529 -8.06 14.46 -15.42
C ALA A 529 -7.76 15.60 -14.43
N LEU A 530 -7.01 16.62 -14.87
CA LEU A 530 -6.65 17.79 -14.07
C LEU A 530 -7.80 18.81 -13.92
N GLU A 531 -8.75 18.85 -14.86
CA GLU A 531 -10.01 19.61 -14.70
C GLU A 531 -10.89 19.02 -13.60
N LEU A 532 -10.98 17.68 -13.56
CA LEU A 532 -11.76 16.96 -12.54
C LEU A 532 -11.16 17.12 -11.14
N GLN A 533 -9.83 17.16 -11.03
CA GLN A 533 -9.13 17.41 -9.78
C GLN A 533 -7.76 18.09 -10.01
N PRO A 534 -7.68 19.42 -9.85
CA PRO A 534 -6.46 20.19 -10.11
C PRO A 534 -5.27 19.86 -9.20
N ALA A 535 -5.52 19.33 -8.00
CA ALA A 535 -4.47 19.03 -7.01
C ALA A 535 -3.80 17.66 -7.20
N LEU A 536 -4.04 16.96 -8.32
CA LEU A 536 -3.37 15.69 -8.62
C LEU A 536 -1.94 15.91 -9.12
N ALA A 537 -1.02 16.19 -8.19
CA ALA A 537 0.38 16.49 -8.46
C ALA A 537 1.07 15.41 -9.33
N TRP A 538 0.83 14.13 -9.05
CA TRP A 538 1.42 13.02 -9.81
C TRP A 538 0.88 12.94 -11.25
N ILE A 539 -0.42 13.18 -11.49
CA ILE A 539 -0.95 13.27 -12.86
C ILE A 539 -0.37 14.49 -13.59
N ARG A 540 -0.18 15.60 -12.87
CA ARG A 540 0.40 16.81 -13.44
C ARG A 540 1.88 16.62 -13.81
N ALA A 541 2.64 15.87 -13.01
CA ALA A 541 4.00 15.48 -13.34
C ALA A 541 4.03 14.57 -14.58
N ASP A 542 3.17 13.54 -14.66
CA ASP A 542 3.07 12.70 -15.86
C ASP A 542 2.67 13.51 -17.12
N TYR A 543 1.81 14.52 -16.96
CA TYR A 543 1.48 15.43 -18.06
C TYR A 543 2.68 16.29 -18.48
N ALA A 544 3.50 16.75 -17.51
CA ALA A 544 4.73 17.47 -17.79
C ALA A 544 5.75 16.60 -18.54
N ASP A 545 5.90 15.33 -18.14
CA ASP A 545 6.73 14.34 -18.84
C ASP A 545 6.27 14.20 -20.31
N PHE A 546 4.95 14.05 -20.51
CA PHE A 546 4.37 13.96 -21.85
C PHE A 546 4.63 15.21 -22.69
N LEU A 547 4.42 16.41 -22.14
CA LEU A 547 4.64 17.70 -22.82
C LEU A 547 6.11 17.87 -23.19
N HIS A 548 7.02 17.55 -22.28
CA HIS A 548 8.46 17.62 -22.52
C HIS A 548 8.87 16.72 -23.69
N ALA A 549 8.31 15.52 -23.78
CA ALA A 549 8.56 14.59 -24.87
C ALA A 549 8.01 15.04 -26.24
N GLN A 550 7.08 16.00 -26.29
CA GLN A 550 6.52 16.49 -27.56
C GLN A 550 7.44 17.47 -28.30
N GLY A 551 8.46 18.02 -27.64
CA GLY A 551 9.47 18.87 -28.26
C GLY A 551 9.57 20.27 -27.67
N TRP A 552 10.40 21.11 -28.31
CA TRP A 552 10.87 22.37 -27.74
C TRP A 552 9.74 23.38 -27.47
N GLU A 553 8.75 23.44 -28.35
CA GLU A 553 7.63 24.40 -28.26
C GLU A 553 6.81 24.25 -26.97
N LEU A 554 6.80 23.05 -26.36
CA LEU A 554 6.01 22.74 -25.17
C LEU A 554 6.85 22.68 -23.87
N ARG A 555 8.14 23.02 -23.92
CA ARG A 555 9.02 22.99 -22.73
C ARG A 555 8.58 23.97 -21.63
N ALA A 556 8.12 25.17 -22.00
CA ALA A 556 7.63 26.15 -21.03
C ALA A 556 6.38 25.64 -20.27
N ASP A 557 5.46 24.98 -20.99
CA ASP A 557 4.28 24.37 -20.38
C ASP A 557 4.65 23.17 -19.49
N ALA A 558 5.61 22.35 -19.92
CA ALA A 558 6.15 21.25 -19.13
C ALA A 558 6.80 21.74 -17.83
N GLU A 559 7.66 22.77 -17.89
CA GLU A 559 8.27 23.37 -16.70
C GLU A 559 7.21 23.90 -15.72
N SER A 560 6.23 24.64 -16.24
CA SER A 560 5.11 25.17 -15.45
C SER A 560 4.33 24.04 -14.76
N ALA A 561 4.06 22.95 -15.48
CA ALA A 561 3.40 21.77 -14.94
C ALA A 561 4.23 21.07 -13.85
N TYR A 562 5.54 20.87 -14.06
CA TYR A 562 6.45 20.33 -13.03
C TYR A 562 6.45 21.19 -11.77
N ARG A 563 6.66 22.50 -11.91
CA ARG A 563 6.71 23.43 -10.75
C ARG A 563 5.40 23.42 -9.97
N THR A 564 4.27 23.38 -10.67
CA THR A 564 2.94 23.30 -10.04
C THR A 564 2.74 21.96 -9.31
N ALA A 565 3.17 20.84 -9.91
CA ALA A 565 3.13 19.53 -9.26
C ALA A 565 3.97 19.52 -7.98
N LEU A 566 5.18 20.07 -8.03
CA LEU A 566 6.13 20.14 -6.92
C LEU A 566 5.70 21.13 -5.83
N ALA A 567 4.93 22.16 -6.17
CA ALA A 567 4.32 23.04 -5.17
C ALA A 567 3.23 22.32 -4.36
N GLU A 568 2.41 21.49 -5.01
CA GLU A 568 1.38 20.69 -4.32
C GLU A 568 1.98 19.50 -3.56
N GLN A 569 2.94 18.79 -4.16
CA GLN A 569 3.62 17.65 -3.56
C GLN A 569 5.14 17.73 -3.73
N PRO A 570 5.86 18.38 -2.80
CA PRO A 570 7.32 18.53 -2.87
C PRO A 570 8.10 17.23 -2.76
N SER A 571 7.47 16.13 -2.35
CA SER A 571 8.11 14.81 -2.19
C SER A 571 8.23 14.01 -3.49
N LEU A 572 7.77 14.53 -4.63
CA LEU A 572 7.92 13.87 -5.94
C LEU A 572 9.36 13.98 -6.46
N ASP A 573 10.22 13.09 -5.98
CA ASP A 573 11.63 12.96 -6.35
C ASP A 573 11.86 12.85 -7.86
N VAL A 574 11.07 12.03 -8.55
CA VAL A 574 11.15 11.86 -10.02
C VAL A 574 10.77 13.15 -10.75
N ALA A 575 9.78 13.91 -10.26
CA ALA A 575 9.40 15.18 -10.89
C ALA A 575 10.49 16.25 -10.73
N TRP A 576 11.20 16.27 -9.59
CA TRP A 576 12.38 17.11 -9.42
C TRP A 576 13.51 16.71 -10.38
N PHE A 577 13.73 15.41 -10.57
CA PHE A 577 14.72 14.92 -11.52
C PHE A 577 14.37 15.32 -12.96
N ASN A 578 13.14 15.08 -13.40
CA ASN A 578 12.71 15.42 -14.77
C ASN A 578 12.72 16.93 -15.03
N LEU A 579 12.36 17.75 -14.04
CA LEU A 579 12.53 19.21 -14.10
C LEU A 579 14.01 19.59 -14.30
N GLY A 580 14.93 18.93 -13.59
CA GLY A 580 16.36 19.13 -13.77
C GLY A 580 16.84 18.77 -15.18
N VAL A 581 16.33 17.68 -15.77
CA VAL A 581 16.63 17.28 -17.16
C VAL A 581 16.16 18.37 -18.13
N LEU A 582 14.90 18.80 -18.02
CA LEU A 582 14.34 19.87 -18.86
C LEU A 582 15.18 21.16 -18.76
N LEU A 583 15.51 21.59 -17.55
CA LEU A 583 16.30 22.81 -17.32
C LEU A 583 17.74 22.69 -17.86
N THR A 584 18.29 21.48 -17.89
CA THR A 584 19.60 21.21 -18.52
C THR A 584 19.52 21.38 -20.03
N GLU A 585 18.47 20.84 -20.65
CA GLU A 585 18.22 20.99 -22.08
C GLU A 585 17.96 22.45 -22.51
N GLU A 586 17.46 23.30 -21.60
CA GLU A 586 17.29 24.73 -21.81
C GLU A 586 18.54 25.58 -21.47
N GLY A 587 19.62 24.96 -20.99
CA GLY A 587 20.83 25.68 -20.57
C GLY A 587 20.65 26.49 -19.28
N ARG A 588 19.59 26.23 -18.49
CA ARG A 588 19.30 26.89 -17.20
C ARG A 588 19.91 26.13 -16.02
N LEU A 589 21.23 26.03 -16.11
CA LEU A 589 22.01 25.03 -15.40
C LEU A 589 22.07 25.22 -13.87
N PRO A 590 22.07 26.45 -13.30
CA PRO A 590 21.93 26.63 -11.85
C PRO A 590 20.61 26.09 -11.31
N ALA A 591 19.50 26.36 -12.00
CA ALA A 591 18.18 25.87 -11.60
C ALA A 591 18.08 24.34 -11.75
N ALA A 592 18.70 23.78 -12.79
CA ALA A 592 18.81 22.34 -12.97
C ALA A 592 19.55 21.68 -11.79
N SER A 593 20.69 22.25 -11.37
CA SER A 593 21.45 21.76 -10.21
C SER A 593 20.62 21.75 -8.92
N ASP A 594 19.83 22.80 -8.68
CA ASP A 594 18.94 22.86 -7.51
C ASP A 594 17.83 21.81 -7.59
N ALA A 595 17.22 21.61 -8.76
CA ALA A 595 16.20 20.59 -8.97
C ALA A 595 16.75 19.18 -8.71
N PHE A 596 17.92 18.86 -9.26
CA PHE A 596 18.61 17.59 -9.03
C PHE A 596 19.01 17.39 -7.56
N ARG A 597 19.45 18.44 -6.87
CA ARG A 597 19.77 18.37 -5.43
C ARG A 597 18.52 18.01 -4.61
N ASN A 598 17.37 18.60 -4.92
CA ASN A 598 16.10 18.25 -4.29
C ASN A 598 15.72 16.79 -4.56
N ALA A 599 15.88 16.32 -5.80
CA ALA A 599 15.63 14.92 -6.16
C ALA A 599 16.49 13.94 -5.34
N VAL A 600 17.78 14.21 -5.18
CA VAL A 600 18.71 13.36 -4.39
C VAL A 600 18.42 13.41 -2.91
N GLN A 601 18.11 14.59 -2.36
CA GLN A 601 17.75 14.73 -0.96
C GLN A 601 16.48 13.92 -0.62
N LEU A 602 15.59 13.75 -1.59
CA LEU A 602 14.41 12.90 -1.44
C LEU A 602 14.76 11.45 -1.70
N ASN A 603 15.59 11.15 -2.70
CA ASN A 603 15.96 9.80 -3.10
C ASN A 603 17.44 9.71 -3.54
N PRO A 604 18.33 9.22 -2.66
CA PRO A 604 19.74 9.15 -2.97
C PRO A 604 20.07 8.10 -4.04
N PHE A 605 19.15 7.18 -4.38
CA PHE A 605 19.36 6.28 -5.53
C PHE A 605 19.35 7.02 -6.87
N LEU A 606 18.75 8.22 -6.93
CA LEU A 606 18.85 9.10 -8.10
C LEU A 606 20.24 9.73 -8.25
N ALA A 607 21.10 9.69 -7.23
CA ALA A 607 22.46 10.23 -7.32
C ALA A 607 23.31 9.49 -8.37
N GLU A 608 23.09 8.18 -8.57
CA GLU A 608 23.75 7.44 -9.65
C GLU A 608 23.35 7.95 -11.03
N ALA A 609 22.08 8.33 -11.22
CA ALA A 609 21.62 8.95 -12.46
C ALA A 609 22.23 10.36 -12.68
N LEU A 610 22.78 10.98 -11.63
CA LEU A 610 23.40 12.31 -11.67
C LEU A 610 24.93 12.30 -11.67
N SER A 611 25.58 11.14 -11.44
CA SER A 611 27.05 11.04 -11.51
C SER A 611 27.60 11.45 -12.87
N ASP A 612 26.73 11.44 -13.88
CA ASP A 612 27.01 11.80 -15.26
C ASP A 612 26.92 13.32 -15.51
N LEU A 613 26.66 14.15 -14.49
CA LEU A 613 26.58 15.61 -14.61
C LEU A 613 27.83 16.31 -14.03
N VAL A 614 28.29 17.36 -14.71
CA VAL A 614 29.47 18.16 -14.35
C VAL A 614 29.12 19.64 -14.40
N GLU A 615 29.52 20.42 -13.41
CA GLU A 615 29.59 21.87 -13.50
C GLU A 615 31.02 22.33 -13.80
N ILE A 616 31.14 23.22 -14.77
CA ILE A 616 32.38 23.87 -15.18
C ILE A 616 32.26 25.38 -14.95
N GLY A 617 33.21 25.96 -14.22
CA GLY A 617 33.42 27.40 -14.19
C GLY A 617 34.37 27.76 -15.32
N THR A 618 33.98 28.64 -16.24
CA THR A 618 34.80 28.94 -17.42
C THR A 618 34.60 30.39 -17.91
N THR A 619 35.65 30.97 -18.48
CA THR A 619 35.61 32.23 -19.27
C THR A 619 35.42 31.90 -20.76
N PRO A 620 35.42 32.87 -21.69
CA PRO A 620 35.44 32.54 -23.12
C PRO A 620 36.68 31.72 -23.57
N HIS A 621 37.76 31.73 -22.79
CA HIS A 621 39.05 31.16 -23.21
C HIS A 621 39.66 30.15 -22.23
N ALA A 622 39.05 29.91 -21.07
CA ALA A 622 39.65 29.04 -20.06
C ALA A 622 38.62 28.39 -19.13
N VAL A 623 38.75 27.08 -18.93
CA VAL A 623 38.11 26.34 -17.83
C VAL A 623 38.87 26.62 -16.53
N LEU A 624 38.18 27.21 -15.56
CA LEU A 624 38.70 27.66 -14.26
C LEU A 624 38.43 26.63 -13.15
N THR A 625 37.23 26.04 -13.14
CA THR A 625 36.83 25.06 -12.13
C THR A 625 36.02 23.95 -12.76
N VAL A 626 36.07 22.76 -12.15
CA VAL A 626 35.25 21.61 -12.52
C VAL A 626 34.79 20.97 -11.23
N ARG A 627 33.49 20.71 -11.11
CA ARG A 627 32.92 19.88 -10.04
C ARG A 627 31.92 18.91 -10.66
N THR A 628 31.81 17.69 -10.15
CA THR A 628 30.65 16.87 -10.48
C THR A 628 29.41 17.50 -9.85
N LEU A 629 28.30 17.56 -10.60
CA LEU A 629 27.00 17.84 -10.00
C LEU A 629 26.44 16.59 -9.32
N GLY A 630 26.92 15.42 -9.73
CA GLY A 630 27.01 14.24 -8.88
C GLY A 630 28.02 14.44 -7.73
N ALA A 631 27.72 15.39 -6.83
CA ALA A 631 27.42 15.17 -5.41
C ALA A 631 27.68 16.46 -4.58
N PRO A 632 26.99 16.65 -3.44
CA PRO A 632 27.66 16.99 -2.20
C PRO A 632 27.80 15.70 -1.38
N LEU A 633 28.60 14.75 -1.84
CA LEU A 633 28.90 13.52 -1.11
C LEU A 633 30.36 13.22 -1.34
N GLU A 634 31.23 13.72 -0.47
CA GLU A 634 32.63 13.26 -0.36
C GLU A 634 32.71 11.76 0.02
N THR A 635 31.62 10.99 -0.14
CA THR A 635 31.30 9.86 0.72
C THR A 635 30.38 8.78 0.13
N MET A 636 29.85 8.94 -1.08
CA MET A 636 29.62 7.73 -1.87
C MET A 636 30.95 7.41 -2.56
N PRO A 637 31.48 6.18 -2.44
CA PRO A 637 32.71 5.86 -3.15
C PRO A 637 32.44 6.07 -4.63
N VAL A 638 33.29 6.89 -5.28
CA VAL A 638 33.56 6.77 -6.72
C VAL A 638 33.47 5.29 -7.04
N ARG A 639 32.58 4.88 -7.99
CA ARG A 639 32.32 3.46 -8.31
C ARG A 639 33.62 2.68 -8.10
N ALA A 640 33.64 1.76 -7.13
CA ALA A 640 34.89 1.13 -6.72
C ALA A 640 35.56 0.57 -7.98
N ARG A 641 36.79 1.02 -8.27
CA ARG A 641 37.46 0.71 -9.53
C ARG A 641 37.64 -0.81 -9.64
N PRO A 642 36.95 -1.49 -10.57
CA PRO A 642 37.15 -2.92 -10.75
C PRO A 642 38.61 -3.20 -11.12
N PRO A 643 39.19 -4.33 -10.69
CA PRO A 643 40.53 -4.72 -11.10
C PRO A 643 40.67 -4.68 -12.64
N GLY A 644 41.60 -3.87 -13.14
CA GLY A 644 41.84 -3.73 -14.57
C GLY A 644 40.91 -2.78 -15.34
N ALA A 645 39.96 -2.10 -14.69
CA ALA A 645 39.21 -1.02 -15.34
C ALA A 645 40.08 0.22 -15.59
N VAL A 646 39.78 1.01 -16.61
CA VAL A 646 40.39 2.33 -16.91
C VAL A 646 39.43 3.41 -16.40
N GLN A 647 39.91 4.43 -15.70
CA GLN A 647 39.03 5.52 -15.25
C GLN A 647 38.98 6.63 -16.29
N LEU A 648 37.81 7.17 -16.64
CA LEU A 648 37.73 8.47 -17.26
C LEU A 648 37.70 9.54 -16.17
N VAL A 649 38.60 10.51 -16.28
CA VAL A 649 38.77 11.60 -15.33
C VAL A 649 38.70 12.92 -16.10
N VAL A 650 38.10 13.92 -15.48
CA VAL A 650 38.12 15.29 -15.99
C VAL A 650 39.15 16.12 -15.23
N THR A 651 39.95 16.88 -15.98
CA THR A 651 41.05 17.71 -15.46
C THR A 651 40.92 19.16 -15.89
N ILE A 652 41.53 20.05 -15.12
CA ILE A 652 41.78 21.45 -15.50
C ILE A 652 43.11 21.52 -16.29
N VAL A 653 43.34 22.60 -17.04
CA VAL A 653 44.53 22.90 -17.88
C VAL A 653 45.89 22.71 -17.17
N GLN A 654 45.94 22.57 -15.84
CA GLN A 654 47.18 22.38 -15.06
C GLN A 654 47.44 20.93 -14.61
N GLY A 655 46.76 19.92 -15.19
CA GLY A 655 47.10 18.51 -14.99
C GLY A 655 46.74 17.90 -13.63
N ARG A 656 45.99 18.61 -12.78
CA ARG A 656 45.41 18.03 -11.55
C ARG A 656 44.03 17.41 -11.83
N PRO A 657 43.78 16.15 -11.45
CA PRO A 657 42.44 15.53 -11.48
C PRO A 657 41.44 16.39 -10.72
N ALA A 658 40.34 16.78 -11.38
CA ALA A 658 39.30 17.60 -10.76
C ALA A 658 38.04 16.79 -10.44
N ALA A 659 37.73 15.77 -11.25
CA ALA A 659 36.57 14.90 -11.06
C ALA A 659 36.80 13.52 -11.70
N VAL A 660 36.48 12.43 -10.99
CA VAL A 660 36.39 11.10 -11.60
C VAL A 660 34.99 10.92 -12.17
N PHE A 661 34.89 10.52 -13.44
CA PHE A 661 33.63 10.44 -14.17
C PHE A 661 33.04 9.03 -14.16
N PHE A 662 33.78 8.00 -14.61
CA PHE A 662 33.33 6.60 -14.61
C PHE A 662 34.48 5.60 -14.81
N ASN A 663 34.23 4.33 -14.48
CA ASN A 663 35.11 3.21 -14.80
C ASN A 663 34.72 2.60 -16.15
N LEU A 664 35.72 2.38 -17.00
CA LEU A 664 35.62 1.81 -18.33
C LEU A 664 36.30 0.44 -18.39
N PRO A 665 35.84 -0.47 -19.25
CA PRO A 665 36.58 -1.67 -19.56
C PRO A 665 37.99 -1.34 -20.09
N ARG A 666 38.96 -2.23 -19.81
CA ARG A 666 40.34 -2.08 -20.28
C ARG A 666 40.39 -1.89 -21.81
N ARG A 667 41.25 -0.99 -22.29
CA ARG A 667 41.45 -0.65 -23.71
C ARG A 667 40.19 -0.14 -24.43
N SER A 668 39.34 0.60 -23.72
CA SER A 668 38.22 1.30 -24.35
C SER A 668 38.67 2.67 -24.87
N SER A 669 38.10 3.10 -26.00
CA SER A 669 38.10 4.48 -26.47
C SER A 669 36.77 5.15 -26.10
N VAL A 670 36.80 6.47 -25.96
CA VAL A 670 35.62 7.27 -25.59
C VAL A 670 35.43 8.37 -26.61
N GLU A 671 34.23 8.52 -27.15
CA GLU A 671 33.82 9.68 -27.93
C GLU A 671 32.76 10.45 -27.14
N ILE A 672 32.94 11.75 -27.06
CA ILE A 672 31.99 12.68 -26.47
C ILE A 672 31.34 13.40 -27.63
N LEU A 673 30.01 13.36 -27.65
CA LEU A 673 29.20 13.77 -28.79
C LEU A 673 28.17 14.80 -28.36
N GLU A 674 27.80 15.70 -29.25
CA GLU A 674 26.57 16.46 -29.15
C GLU A 674 25.34 15.53 -29.28
N PRO A 675 24.12 15.97 -28.90
CA PRO A 675 22.91 15.15 -29.02
C PRO A 675 22.59 14.71 -30.45
N ASP A 676 23.03 15.48 -31.44
CA ASP A 676 22.89 15.18 -32.87
C ASP A 676 23.93 14.16 -33.39
N GLY A 677 24.88 13.75 -32.55
CA GLY A 677 25.93 12.79 -32.86
C GLY A 677 27.26 13.41 -33.33
N THR A 678 27.38 14.73 -33.38
CA THR A 678 28.62 15.44 -33.72
C THR A 678 29.70 15.17 -32.69
N VAL A 679 30.93 14.81 -33.12
CA VAL A 679 32.04 14.54 -32.18
C VAL A 679 32.60 15.84 -31.62
N VAL A 680 32.56 15.95 -30.29
CA VAL A 680 33.10 17.06 -29.49
C VAL A 680 34.55 16.78 -29.10
N ARG A 681 34.81 15.56 -28.62
CA ARG A 681 36.15 15.09 -28.23
C ARG A 681 36.26 13.59 -28.38
N ALA A 682 37.36 13.11 -28.95
CA ALA A 682 37.70 11.70 -29.00
C ALA A 682 38.92 11.41 -28.11
N LEU A 683 38.77 10.44 -27.21
CA LEU A 683 39.81 10.00 -26.29
C LEU A 683 40.23 8.58 -26.69
N PRO A 684 41.41 8.43 -27.32
CA PRO A 684 41.83 7.15 -27.86
C PRO A 684 42.14 6.14 -26.75
N ALA A 685 41.98 4.86 -27.07
CA ALA A 685 42.36 3.78 -26.17
C ALA A 685 43.88 3.77 -25.96
N GLY A 686 44.33 3.60 -24.71
CA GLY A 686 45.73 3.42 -24.35
C GLY A 686 45.91 2.38 -23.24
N ASP A 687 47.16 2.02 -22.94
CA ASP A 687 47.50 1.11 -21.83
C ASP A 687 47.49 1.80 -20.45
N GLN A 688 47.06 3.07 -20.41
CA GLN A 688 47.01 3.87 -19.20
C GLN A 688 45.87 3.40 -18.27
N SER A 689 46.09 3.58 -16.97
CA SER A 689 45.09 3.30 -15.95
C SER A 689 43.98 4.37 -15.94
N THR A 690 44.18 5.50 -16.61
CA THR A 690 43.27 6.64 -16.65
C THR A 690 43.23 7.25 -18.05
N LEU A 691 42.05 7.62 -18.52
CA LEU A 691 41.82 8.52 -19.65
C LEU A 691 41.42 9.88 -19.10
N THR A 692 41.94 10.94 -19.72
CA THR A 692 41.74 12.30 -19.24
C THR A 692 41.03 13.14 -20.27
N TRP A 693 39.96 13.81 -19.86
CA TRP A 693 39.33 14.88 -20.63
C TRP A 693 39.59 16.23 -19.97
N ASP A 694 40.15 17.16 -20.72
CA ASP A 694 40.47 18.52 -20.29
C ASP A 694 39.29 19.50 -20.40
N LEU A 695 38.11 19.03 -20.83
CA LEU A 695 36.92 19.83 -21.16
C LEU A 695 37.14 20.82 -22.31
N TYR A 696 37.99 20.46 -23.27
CA TYR A 696 38.12 21.15 -24.54
C TYR A 696 37.60 20.29 -25.69
N THR A 697 37.06 20.95 -26.69
CA THR A 697 36.73 20.33 -27.98
C THR A 697 38.01 19.93 -28.73
N GLU A 698 37.89 19.15 -29.80
CA GLU A 698 39.02 18.88 -30.72
C GLU A 698 39.68 20.16 -31.27
N ARG A 699 38.95 21.28 -31.31
CA ARG A 699 39.45 22.57 -31.81
C ARG A 699 40.18 23.39 -30.74
N GLY A 700 40.23 22.90 -29.50
CA GLY A 700 40.83 23.63 -28.38
C GLY A 700 39.93 24.71 -27.78
N ASP A 701 38.66 24.74 -28.16
CA ASP A 701 37.66 25.61 -27.52
C ASP A 701 37.13 24.97 -26.23
N PRO A 702 36.87 25.74 -25.15
CA PRO A 702 36.18 25.22 -23.98
C PRO A 702 34.83 24.60 -24.37
N VAL A 703 34.53 23.44 -23.82
CA VAL A 703 33.25 22.75 -24.07
C VAL A 703 32.11 23.62 -23.52
N ALA A 704 31.03 23.74 -24.31
CA ALA A 704 29.87 24.52 -23.92
C ALA A 704 29.08 23.85 -22.78
N GLY A 705 28.18 24.62 -22.16
CA GLY A 705 27.15 24.01 -21.30
C GLY A 705 26.08 23.36 -22.18
N GLY A 706 25.66 22.14 -21.85
CA GLY A 706 24.72 21.37 -22.66
C GLY A 706 24.66 19.90 -22.30
N LEU A 707 23.78 19.16 -23.00
CA LEU A 707 23.72 17.70 -22.92
C LEU A 707 24.64 17.10 -23.97
N TYR A 708 25.40 16.08 -23.58
CA TYR A 708 26.33 15.35 -24.43
C TYR A 708 26.05 13.86 -24.35
N ARG A 709 26.42 13.10 -25.37
CA ARG A 709 26.42 11.63 -25.34
C ARG A 709 27.84 11.12 -25.25
N VAL A 710 28.07 10.13 -24.41
CA VAL A 710 29.33 9.42 -24.31
C VAL A 710 29.17 8.07 -24.99
N ARG A 711 29.98 7.82 -26.02
CA ARG A 711 30.08 6.53 -26.68
C ARG A 711 31.38 5.85 -26.25
N VAL A 712 31.27 4.67 -25.64
CA VAL A 712 32.40 3.85 -25.25
C VAL A 712 32.55 2.72 -26.25
N THR A 713 33.70 2.65 -26.90
CA THR A 713 34.02 1.62 -27.91
C THR A 713 35.22 0.79 -27.48
N ARG A 714 35.26 -0.47 -27.87
CA ARG A 714 36.41 -1.37 -27.71
C ARG A 714 36.69 -2.05 -29.04
N ARG A 715 37.95 -2.40 -29.30
CA ARG A 715 38.28 -3.33 -30.39
C ARG A 715 37.94 -4.77 -29.98
N GLY A 716 36.99 -5.39 -30.68
CA GLY A 716 36.66 -6.80 -30.52
C GLY A 716 37.82 -7.72 -30.94
N ALA A 717 37.67 -9.04 -30.72
CA ALA A 717 38.71 -10.04 -31.03
C ALA A 717 39.16 -10.04 -32.50
N ALA A 718 38.29 -9.59 -33.43
CA ALA A 718 38.56 -9.45 -34.86
C ALA A 718 39.06 -8.04 -35.27
N GLY A 719 39.37 -7.16 -34.31
CA GLY A 719 39.88 -5.81 -34.55
C GLY A 719 38.82 -4.75 -34.91
N GLN A 720 37.55 -5.13 -35.07
CA GLN A 720 36.45 -4.21 -35.36
C GLN A 720 36.05 -3.39 -34.12
N PRO A 721 35.70 -2.10 -34.27
CA PRO A 721 35.17 -1.29 -33.17
C PRO A 721 33.75 -1.73 -32.81
N GLU A 722 33.55 -2.09 -31.55
CA GLU A 722 32.27 -2.48 -30.97
C GLU A 722 31.86 -1.44 -29.93
N THR A 723 30.63 -0.90 -30.03
CA THR A 723 30.08 0.01 -29.02
C THR A 723 29.65 -0.81 -27.81
N LEU A 724 30.33 -0.60 -26.68
CA LEU A 724 30.05 -1.28 -25.43
C LEU A 724 28.96 -0.58 -24.63
N GLN A 725 28.97 0.76 -24.64
CA GLN A 725 28.06 1.55 -23.83
C GLN A 725 27.79 2.91 -24.49
N MET A 726 26.56 3.39 -24.35
CA MET A 726 26.17 4.75 -24.70
C MET A 726 25.30 5.32 -23.58
N PHE A 727 25.64 6.52 -23.11
CA PHE A 727 24.90 7.23 -22.06
C PHE A 727 25.02 8.73 -22.27
N SER A 728 24.20 9.51 -21.56
CA SER A 728 24.21 10.97 -21.67
C SER A 728 24.86 11.59 -20.45
N ILE A 729 25.63 12.66 -20.66
CA ILE A 729 26.27 13.46 -19.62
C ILE A 729 25.83 14.91 -19.80
N GLY A 730 25.69 15.66 -18.72
CA GLY A 730 25.28 17.07 -18.78
C GLY A 730 26.37 17.96 -18.23
N ILE A 731 26.67 19.04 -18.95
CA ILE A 731 27.67 20.03 -18.57
C ILE A 731 26.98 21.35 -18.23
N VAL A 732 27.22 21.80 -17.01
CA VAL A 732 26.67 23.01 -16.41
C VAL A 732 27.71 24.11 -16.44
N ARG A 733 27.52 25.14 -17.26
CA ARG A 733 28.41 26.30 -17.36
C ARG A 733 28.05 27.35 -16.31
N ARG A 734 29.03 27.75 -15.49
CA ARG A 734 28.94 28.90 -14.59
C ARG A 734 29.89 30.01 -15.07
N PRO A 735 29.40 31.19 -15.48
CA PRO A 735 30.27 32.33 -15.73
C PRO A 735 30.86 32.78 -14.39
N VAL A 736 32.18 32.78 -14.29
CA VAL A 736 32.91 33.39 -13.16
C VAL A 736 33.25 34.80 -13.60
N GLY A 737 32.66 35.79 -12.92
CA GLY A 737 32.85 37.22 -13.18
C GLY A 737 34.24 37.69 -12.78
#